data_AF-A0A7Y2Z245-F1
#
_entry.id   AF-A0A7Y2Z245-F1
#
_cell.length_a   1.000
_cell.length_b   1.000
_cell.length_c   1.000
_cell.angle_alpha   90.00
_cell.angle_beta   90.00
_cell.angle_gamma   90.00
#
_symmetry.space_group_name_H-M   'P 1'
#
loop_
_entity.id
_entity.type
_entity.pdbx_description
1 polymer ?
#
loop_
_entity_poly.entity_id
_entity_poly.type
_entity_poly.pdbx_seq_one_letter_code
_entity_poly.pdbx_strand_id
1 'polypeptide(L)'
;MRFLSILLFSIFLIPIKSDAQILEKIKKTKDKISAVTIDKLSRDPITTSFKDVDKSEVLGIEFGNDRAYQSFFEQLFDPNRGFTLEPGYYEGTFQSFCIKAGTTPPVEGGGRFYAPIKGPKADIMTAIIDGYQGNPEITQREVQLLLWAIIAKADFTKMKGPVKVTAIKLLTPSQIARLSKGALDKLTRNELKKVANETPAVRAILEAEDNLRRKFYAGAKSYQEYEEIAMLAGVEPIVPGFEAGRWTKHPEGYYIRYFPKGYAQTRTQIYIPESTGTTQFNPSTDIAVPPNRGQRLLQTNLPTGNPSSNTGGYVNTYPDPFCEPAFDPIVDNAVRKQMIMQNVPGLAVAVFKEGKMIHIKGYGYSNYYSKTPITTGTKMHWASISKSVTGVAAAQLEERGINNFSVNDKITEYVDRDTWDKVKYTDTTGIKSEDKRPLDITLGQLLNNTSGIQHYGKGSGSGDDELYAKIPKGDKVHVVAFERNTDAYGDRDNGPRGWKAKEAVDIFNMSVLNDDPGMRYLYSSYGFVLAGAAVDKVSPDGYHPWVKENIIKVADLRSMDYCEEKGPGHHMNQDGMLITSDLGCNQPVLPAGGYESNICDLAKYAYALSTGKFLDSNKTVLWDNMVTVSRSSSDATRGYSYGLNFEGTGKDLRVWHGGKHNNVRSHMEFFPADSTGIVLIAPAVYSELPRLARYIRQELSLHPESSNINGDTPRDRCRSNMENGEDLFHGVWRKTSDDVLIRTGYEKRGFFNQMGFLKNNGYEVVDIETYKNGGKRYWDAVLKEGQPDSKLVSDLKLSELKDKINSMKGNGYIVTDIESYIAGNSGRLWGAVFSKENKRNKTAFKMTRQEFLDQHQANVANGYALADVESYPAGNVFHWTGVWVEGGQTKLEVNKKPKDLFDEMESMRNQSYRISDVEYYMLSNQEWRVAVVWEKSTDDEFITGEVADLDGDGDDDGGSLTLHEFCDHMSEHELLSSLGYELIDWERIDIEWFDD
;
A
#
# COMPACT_ATOMS: atom_id res chain seq x y z
N MET A 1 49.65 -44.15 13.51
CA MET A 1 50.82 -43.84 14.36
C MET A 1 50.82 -42.34 14.61
N ARG A 2 50.27 -41.90 15.74
CA ARG A 2 50.96 -41.48 16.99
C ARG A 2 51.28 -39.98 17.03
N PHE A 3 50.45 -39.26 17.80
CA PHE A 3 50.79 -38.24 18.80
C PHE A 3 52.27 -37.83 18.97
N LEU A 4 52.52 -36.54 19.23
CA LEU A 4 52.83 -35.94 20.57
C LEU A 4 53.86 -34.78 20.51
N SER A 5 53.66 -33.73 21.32
CA SER A 5 54.67 -32.90 22.05
C SER A 5 53.90 -31.92 22.98
N ILE A 6 53.69 -32.17 24.28
CA ILE A 6 54.52 -32.06 25.53
C ILE A 6 54.61 -30.64 26.15
N LEU A 7 54.14 -30.51 27.41
CA LEU A 7 54.71 -29.85 28.63
C LEU A 7 53.57 -29.32 29.54
N LEU A 8 53.52 -29.45 30.88
CA LEU A 8 54.25 -30.19 31.92
C LEU A 8 53.41 -30.03 33.22
N PHE A 9 53.23 -31.10 34.00
CA PHE A 9 52.71 -31.09 35.38
C PHE A 9 53.84 -31.57 36.30
N SER A 10 54.06 -30.92 37.45
CA SER A 10 54.95 -31.40 38.52
C SER A 10 54.17 -31.64 39.82
N ILE A 11 54.49 -32.79 40.41
CA ILE A 11 53.93 -33.57 41.53
C ILE A 11 53.80 -32.84 42.89
N PHE A 12 52.74 -33.15 43.67
CA PHE A 12 52.83 -33.71 45.04
C PHE A 12 51.54 -34.45 45.44
N LEU A 13 51.69 -35.53 46.22
CA LEU A 13 50.76 -36.65 46.43
C LEU A 13 50.35 -36.74 47.93
N ILE A 14 49.10 -37.16 48.18
CA ILE A 14 48.49 -37.74 49.43
C ILE A 14 47.86 -36.74 50.45
N PRO A 15 46.74 -37.05 51.18
CA PRO A 15 45.66 -38.02 51.01
C PRO A 15 44.24 -37.38 50.93
N ILE A 16 43.32 -38.20 50.42
CA ILE A 16 41.88 -37.94 50.20
C ILE A 16 41.13 -37.80 51.54
N LYS A 17 40.62 -36.59 51.82
CA LYS A 17 39.50 -36.39 52.76
C LYS A 17 38.20 -36.61 52.00
N SER A 18 37.48 -37.64 52.44
CA SER A 18 36.15 -38.11 52.04
C SER A 18 35.30 -37.16 51.18
N ASP A 19 34.80 -37.69 50.07
CA ASP A 19 33.82 -37.08 49.15
C ASP A 19 32.58 -36.47 49.84
N ALA A 20 32.29 -36.84 51.08
CA ALA A 20 31.17 -36.32 51.86
C ALA A 20 31.23 -34.80 52.09
N GLN A 21 32.40 -34.20 52.40
CA GLN A 21 32.48 -32.75 52.67
C GLN A 21 32.45 -31.90 51.38
N ILE A 22 32.92 -32.45 50.26
CA ILE A 22 32.85 -31.80 48.94
C ILE A 22 31.43 -31.92 48.38
N LEU A 23 30.76 -33.07 48.52
CA LEU A 23 29.35 -33.23 48.18
C LEU A 23 28.42 -32.38 49.05
N GLU A 24 28.76 -32.11 50.31
CA GLU A 24 27.97 -31.21 51.16
C GLU A 24 28.17 -29.73 50.78
N LYS A 25 29.39 -29.32 50.39
CA LYS A 25 29.64 -27.99 49.80
C LYS A 25 29.00 -27.85 48.42
N ILE A 26 28.99 -28.89 47.59
CA ILE A 26 28.32 -28.90 46.28
C ILE A 26 26.79 -28.92 46.46
N LYS A 27 26.24 -29.63 47.46
CA LYS A 27 24.81 -29.53 47.84
C LYS A 27 24.47 -28.13 48.32
N LYS A 28 25.25 -27.54 49.23
CA LYS A 28 25.06 -26.14 49.69
C LYS A 28 25.22 -25.11 48.56
N THR A 29 26.02 -25.40 47.53
CA THR A 29 26.18 -24.54 46.34
C THR A 29 25.05 -24.74 45.33
N LYS A 30 24.53 -25.96 45.18
CA LYS A 30 23.35 -26.27 44.34
C LYS A 30 22.05 -25.75 44.97
N ASP A 31 21.95 -25.76 46.29
CA ASP A 31 20.86 -25.15 47.04
C ASP A 31 20.93 -23.62 46.93
N LYS A 32 22.12 -23.01 47.01
CA LYS A 32 22.31 -21.57 46.76
C LYS A 32 22.01 -21.15 45.31
N ILE A 33 22.46 -21.90 44.30
CA ILE A 33 22.14 -21.62 42.89
C ILE A 33 20.64 -21.78 42.64
N SER A 34 20.00 -22.80 43.22
CA SER A 34 18.56 -22.99 43.05
C SER A 34 17.70 -21.99 43.83
N ALA A 35 18.17 -21.51 45.00
CA ALA A 35 17.53 -20.43 45.74
C ALA A 35 17.66 -19.09 45.02
N VAL A 36 18.80 -18.83 44.37
CA VAL A 36 19.02 -17.63 43.54
C VAL A 36 18.14 -17.64 42.28
N THR A 37 17.91 -18.78 41.62
CA THR A 37 16.97 -18.82 40.49
C THR A 37 15.52 -18.67 40.93
N ILE A 38 15.11 -19.27 42.06
CA ILE A 38 13.74 -19.12 42.60
C ILE A 38 13.47 -17.67 43.02
N ASP A 39 14.41 -17.04 43.73
CA ASP A 39 14.29 -15.63 44.13
C ASP A 39 14.17 -14.70 42.92
N LYS A 40 14.95 -14.96 41.85
CA LYS A 40 14.82 -14.23 40.57
C LYS A 40 13.53 -14.53 39.83
N LEU A 41 13.00 -15.76 39.92
CA LEU A 41 11.73 -16.15 39.32
C LEU A 41 10.56 -15.41 39.98
N SER A 42 10.59 -15.29 41.32
CA SER A 42 9.52 -14.69 42.12
C SER A 42 9.52 -13.16 42.13
N ARG A 43 10.61 -12.51 41.72
CA ARG A 43 10.71 -11.03 41.72
C ARG A 43 10.18 -10.47 40.42
N ASP A 44 8.97 -9.90 40.47
CA ASP A 44 8.40 -9.19 39.33
C ASP A 44 9.17 -7.89 39.05
N PRO A 45 9.40 -7.53 37.77
CA PRO A 45 9.96 -6.24 37.38
C PRO A 45 9.15 -5.05 37.89
N ILE A 46 7.83 -5.24 38.00
CA ILE A 46 6.85 -4.32 38.56
C ILE A 46 6.09 -5.04 39.67
N THR A 47 6.21 -4.55 40.90
CA THR A 47 5.65 -5.17 42.10
C THR A 47 4.29 -4.59 42.49
N THR A 48 3.82 -3.55 41.81
CA THR A 48 2.51 -2.92 42.04
C THR A 48 1.38 -3.95 42.01
N SER A 49 0.52 -3.91 43.03
CA SER A 49 -0.56 -4.88 43.24
C SER A 49 -1.73 -4.26 44.00
N PHE A 50 -2.82 -5.01 44.19
CA PHE A 50 -3.93 -4.58 45.03
C PHE A 50 -3.59 -4.26 46.49
N LYS A 51 -2.41 -4.70 46.98
CA LYS A 51 -1.94 -4.35 48.33
C LYS A 51 -1.49 -2.89 48.41
N ASP A 52 -1.17 -2.28 47.28
CA ASP A 52 -0.70 -0.90 47.17
C ASP A 52 -1.83 0.11 46.99
N VAL A 53 -3.07 -0.36 46.86
CA VAL A 53 -4.28 0.47 46.76
C VAL A 53 -4.64 1.03 48.13
N ASP A 54 -4.90 2.34 48.19
CA ASP A 54 -5.50 2.96 49.36
C ASP A 54 -6.99 2.59 49.47
N LYS A 55 -7.36 2.05 50.63
CA LYS A 55 -8.70 1.51 50.93
C LYS A 55 -9.36 2.24 52.09
N SER A 56 -8.75 3.30 52.61
CA SER A 56 -9.30 4.03 53.75
C SER A 56 -10.57 4.81 53.39
N GLU A 57 -10.68 5.24 52.14
CA GLU A 57 -11.78 6.07 51.65
C GLU A 57 -12.17 5.64 50.24
N VAL A 58 -13.39 5.11 50.11
CA VAL A 58 -13.97 4.65 48.85
C VAL A 58 -15.38 5.22 48.70
N LEU A 59 -15.73 5.70 47.51
CA LEU A 59 -17.09 6.14 47.20
C LEU A 59 -17.89 5.01 46.55
N GLY A 60 -19.21 5.06 46.68
CA GLY A 60 -20.11 4.06 46.10
C GLY A 60 -20.03 4.01 44.58
N ILE A 61 -20.37 2.85 44.00
CA ILE A 61 -20.33 2.64 42.53
C ILE A 61 -21.28 3.58 41.76
N GLU A 62 -22.39 3.99 42.38
CA GLU A 62 -23.36 4.92 41.82
C GLU A 62 -22.95 6.40 41.94
N PHE A 63 -21.89 6.69 42.72
CA PHE A 63 -21.44 8.06 42.93
C PHE A 63 -20.96 8.66 41.60
N GLY A 64 -21.47 9.85 41.26
CA GLY A 64 -21.11 10.57 40.05
C GLY A 64 -21.79 10.08 38.77
N ASN A 65 -22.73 9.12 38.84
CA ASN A 65 -23.42 8.61 37.64
C ASN A 65 -24.43 9.61 37.03
N ASP A 66 -24.90 10.58 37.82
CA ASP A 66 -25.83 11.65 37.44
C ASP A 66 -25.12 12.95 37.01
N ARG A 67 -23.80 12.92 36.91
CA ARG A 67 -22.98 14.12 36.67
C ARG A 67 -22.51 14.22 35.22
N ALA A 68 -22.40 15.44 34.74
CA ALA A 68 -21.73 15.74 33.48
C ALA A 68 -20.21 15.71 33.70
N TYR A 69 -19.50 14.94 32.88
CA TYR A 69 -18.05 14.83 32.90
C TYR A 69 -17.46 15.75 31.83
N GLN A 70 -16.42 16.49 32.21
CA GLN A 70 -15.58 17.23 31.28
C GLN A 70 -14.55 16.29 30.67
N SER A 71 -14.12 16.55 29.43
CA SER A 71 -13.06 15.77 28.82
C SER A 71 -11.71 16.12 29.43
N PHE A 72 -10.88 15.11 29.77
CA PHE A 72 -9.46 15.36 30.10
C PHE A 72 -8.71 16.06 28.96
N PHE A 73 -9.04 15.72 27.72
CA PHE A 73 -8.32 16.20 26.54
C PHE A 73 -8.69 17.63 26.14
N GLU A 74 -9.65 18.25 26.85
CA GLU A 74 -9.96 19.69 26.75
C GLU A 74 -9.24 20.51 27.82
N GLN A 75 -8.53 19.86 28.74
CA GLN A 75 -7.83 20.52 29.83
C GLN A 75 -6.38 20.86 29.45
N LEU A 76 -5.78 21.82 30.15
CA LEU A 76 -4.39 22.18 29.93
C LEU A 76 -3.48 20.98 30.21
N PHE A 77 -2.69 20.58 29.21
CA PHE A 77 -1.76 19.46 29.31
C PHE A 77 -0.31 19.93 29.31
N ASP A 78 0.46 19.49 30.31
CA ASP A 78 1.91 19.61 30.35
C ASP A 78 2.54 18.22 30.14
N PRO A 79 3.50 18.06 29.22
CA PRO A 79 4.11 16.75 28.95
C PRO A 79 4.75 16.06 30.16
N ASN A 80 5.19 16.81 31.17
CA ASN A 80 5.84 16.28 32.37
C ASN A 80 4.87 16.15 33.55
N ARG A 81 3.86 17.03 33.64
CA ARG A 81 2.94 17.12 34.80
C ARG A 81 1.57 16.51 34.56
N GLY A 82 1.17 16.31 33.30
CA GLY A 82 -0.14 15.78 32.93
C GLY A 82 -1.20 16.88 32.74
N PHE A 83 -2.46 16.51 32.91
CA PHE A 83 -3.62 17.39 32.79
C PHE A 83 -3.80 18.22 34.07
N THR A 84 -3.96 19.53 33.91
CA THR A 84 -4.33 20.45 35.00
C THR A 84 -5.85 20.48 35.13
N LEU A 85 -6.36 20.08 36.29
CA LEU A 85 -7.78 19.88 36.53
C LEU A 85 -8.26 20.74 37.70
N GLU A 86 -9.34 21.48 37.50
CA GLU A 86 -10.04 22.23 38.54
C GLU A 86 -11.05 21.32 39.29
N PRO A 87 -11.65 21.77 40.40
CA PRO A 87 -12.74 21.02 41.04
C PRO A 87 -13.87 20.67 40.05
N GLY A 88 -14.22 19.39 39.94
CA GLY A 88 -15.16 18.91 38.92
C GLY A 88 -15.10 17.40 38.66
N TYR A 89 -15.85 16.96 37.63
CA TYR A 89 -15.89 15.57 37.15
C TYR A 89 -15.26 15.50 35.76
N TYR A 90 -14.36 14.55 35.55
CA TYR A 90 -13.59 14.41 34.31
C TYR A 90 -13.55 12.98 33.80
N GLU A 91 -13.62 12.79 32.49
CA GLU A 91 -13.54 11.48 31.84
C GLU A 91 -12.63 11.52 30.61
N GLY A 92 -12.00 10.39 30.32
CA GLY A 92 -11.33 10.13 29.06
C GLY A 92 -10.85 8.70 28.97
N THR A 93 -10.69 8.22 27.73
CA THR A 93 -10.19 6.87 27.48
C THR A 93 -8.76 6.95 26.99
N PHE A 94 -7.84 6.26 27.66
CA PHE A 94 -6.41 6.28 27.39
C PHE A 94 -5.96 4.96 26.77
N GLN A 95 -4.92 5.02 25.94
CA GLN A 95 -4.20 3.81 25.56
C GLN A 95 -3.62 3.19 26.83
N SER A 96 -3.67 1.87 26.90
CA SER A 96 -3.11 1.14 28.03
C SER A 96 -2.38 -0.11 27.56
N PHE A 97 -1.57 -0.65 28.46
CA PHE A 97 -0.70 -1.78 28.22
C PHE A 97 -0.83 -2.81 29.33
N CYS A 98 -0.81 -4.06 28.90
CA CYS A 98 -0.74 -5.19 29.79
C CYS A 98 0.68 -5.33 30.37
N ILE A 99 0.83 -5.08 31.67
CA ILE A 99 2.08 -5.28 32.42
C ILE A 99 2.02 -6.51 33.35
N LYS A 100 1.26 -7.54 32.94
CA LYS A 100 1.27 -8.89 33.51
C LYS A 100 0.93 -9.93 32.44
N ALA A 101 1.77 -10.94 32.24
CA ALA A 101 1.52 -12.02 31.29
C ALA A 101 1.00 -13.28 31.99
N GLY A 102 0.38 -14.18 31.22
CA GLY A 102 -0.14 -15.46 31.70
C GLY A 102 -1.40 -15.31 32.54
N THR A 103 -2.27 -14.37 32.16
CA THR A 103 -3.54 -14.10 32.83
C THR A 103 -4.62 -13.89 31.78
N THR A 104 -5.89 -14.08 32.15
CA THR A 104 -7.04 -13.83 31.25
C THR A 104 -7.18 -12.33 30.95
N PRO A 105 -7.71 -11.95 29.77
CA PRO A 105 -8.03 -10.56 29.43
C PRO A 105 -8.94 -9.89 30.48
N PRO A 106 -8.82 -8.57 30.70
CA PRO A 106 -9.73 -7.82 31.55
C PRO A 106 -11.11 -7.81 30.90
N VAL A 107 -12.14 -8.00 31.70
CA VAL A 107 -13.53 -7.91 31.26
C VAL A 107 -14.22 -6.70 31.86
N GLU A 108 -15.20 -6.19 31.13
CA GLU A 108 -16.12 -5.18 31.63
C GLU A 108 -16.81 -5.72 32.90
N GLY A 109 -16.60 -5.05 34.04
CA GLY A 109 -17.06 -5.50 35.36
C GLY A 109 -15.96 -5.96 36.35
N GLY A 110 -14.74 -6.25 35.88
CA GLY A 110 -13.60 -6.56 36.76
C GLY A 110 -13.07 -5.29 37.42
N GLY A 111 -13.35 -5.08 38.73
CA GLY A 111 -12.99 -3.84 39.40
C GLY A 111 -11.50 -3.52 39.37
N ARG A 112 -11.20 -2.25 39.12
CA ARG A 112 -9.84 -1.74 38.98
C ARG A 112 -9.63 -0.52 39.86
N PHE A 113 -8.46 -0.47 40.46
CA PHE A 113 -8.13 0.50 41.50
C PHE A 113 -6.79 1.13 41.24
N TYR A 114 -6.65 2.38 41.69
CA TYR A 114 -5.39 3.10 41.56
C TYR A 114 -4.33 2.46 42.45
N ALA A 115 -3.15 2.23 41.88
CA ALA A 115 -1.95 1.95 42.63
C ALA A 115 -0.73 2.62 41.97
N PRO A 116 0.24 3.12 42.76
CA PRO A 116 1.44 3.73 42.22
C PRO A 116 2.36 2.71 41.56
N ILE A 117 3.11 3.13 40.55
CA ILE A 117 4.15 2.29 39.94
C ILE A 117 5.30 1.99 40.92
N LYS A 118 5.53 0.71 41.19
CA LYS A 118 6.53 0.19 42.12
C LYS A 118 7.26 -0.99 41.51
N GLY A 119 8.53 -1.14 41.86
CA GLY A 119 9.34 -2.30 41.49
C GLY A 119 10.70 -1.90 40.92
N PRO A 120 11.60 -2.89 40.74
CA PRO A 120 12.98 -2.64 40.34
C PRO A 120 13.16 -2.08 38.92
N LYS A 121 12.11 -2.12 38.09
CA LYS A 121 12.10 -1.58 36.71
C LYS A 121 11.04 -0.49 36.48
N ALA A 122 10.47 0.08 37.56
CA ALA A 122 9.45 1.12 37.47
C ALA A 122 9.88 2.29 36.57
N ASP A 123 11.09 2.83 36.81
CA ASP A 123 11.66 3.94 36.05
C ASP A 123 11.87 3.62 34.55
N ILE A 124 12.14 2.35 34.22
CA ILE A 124 12.30 1.92 32.82
C ILE A 124 10.94 1.80 32.14
N MET A 125 9.91 1.31 32.83
CA MET A 125 8.55 1.28 32.27
C MET A 125 8.03 2.69 32.00
N THR A 126 8.23 3.62 32.94
CA THR A 126 7.89 5.03 32.74
C THR A 126 8.62 5.61 31.54
N ALA A 127 9.94 5.40 31.42
CA ALA A 127 10.70 5.86 30.25
C ALA A 127 10.22 5.27 28.91
N ILE A 128 9.73 4.02 28.90
CA ILE A 128 9.13 3.42 27.70
C ILE A 128 7.85 4.14 27.31
N ILE A 129 6.98 4.43 28.28
CA ILE A 129 5.71 5.12 28.03
C ILE A 129 5.96 6.57 27.59
N ASP A 130 6.82 7.29 28.28
CA ASP A 130 7.18 8.67 27.94
C ASP A 130 7.83 8.73 26.55
N GLY A 131 8.76 7.82 26.28
CA GLY A 131 9.38 7.69 24.97
C GLY A 131 8.35 7.35 23.88
N TYR A 132 7.43 6.42 24.14
CA TYR A 132 6.38 6.06 23.19
C TYR A 132 5.49 7.26 22.84
N GLN A 133 5.10 8.06 23.83
CA GLN A 133 4.29 9.26 23.64
C GLN A 133 4.97 10.31 22.74
N GLY A 134 6.30 10.33 22.68
CA GLY A 134 7.09 11.22 21.83
C GLY A 134 7.53 10.65 20.48
N ASN A 135 7.22 9.38 20.17
CA ASN A 135 7.71 8.68 18.98
C ASN A 135 6.53 8.01 18.21
N PRO A 136 5.80 8.77 17.37
CA PRO A 136 4.56 8.32 16.73
C PRO A 136 4.77 7.18 15.71
N GLU A 137 6.01 6.94 15.27
CA GLU A 137 6.36 5.84 14.37
C GLU A 137 6.45 4.48 15.07
N ILE A 138 6.50 4.46 16.40
CA ILE A 138 6.44 3.24 17.19
C ILE A 138 4.97 2.91 17.44
N THR A 139 4.57 1.66 17.22
CA THR A 139 3.18 1.24 17.41
C THR A 139 2.91 0.77 18.84
N GLN A 140 1.65 0.85 19.28
CA GLN A 140 1.23 0.30 20.59
C GLN A 140 1.59 -1.19 20.71
N ARG A 141 1.49 -1.97 19.63
CA ARG A 141 1.87 -3.39 19.63
C ARG A 141 3.35 -3.60 19.88
N GLU A 142 4.23 -2.77 19.32
CA GLU A 142 5.67 -2.86 19.56
C GLU A 142 6.03 -2.54 21.01
N VAL A 143 5.39 -1.52 21.59
CA VAL A 143 5.55 -1.21 23.02
C VAL A 143 5.02 -2.33 23.90
N GLN A 144 3.86 -2.90 23.56
CA GLN A 144 3.29 -4.04 24.29
C GLN A 144 4.24 -5.25 24.30
N LEU A 145 4.87 -5.57 23.17
CA LEU A 145 5.88 -6.62 23.08
C LEU A 145 7.12 -6.31 23.93
N LEU A 146 7.58 -5.05 23.92
CA LEU A 146 8.71 -4.63 24.75
C LEU A 146 8.38 -4.78 26.25
N LEU A 147 7.20 -4.33 26.68
CA LEU A 147 6.74 -4.48 28.06
C LEU A 147 6.64 -5.96 28.46
N TRP A 148 6.09 -6.82 27.60
CA TRP A 148 6.07 -8.27 27.85
C TRP A 148 7.45 -8.91 27.87
N ALA A 149 8.42 -8.44 27.08
CA ALA A 149 9.80 -8.91 27.18
C ALA A 149 10.42 -8.59 28.55
N ILE A 150 10.12 -7.42 29.11
CA ILE A 150 10.55 -7.02 30.45
C ILE A 150 9.86 -7.86 31.51
N ILE A 151 8.52 -8.03 31.44
CA ILE A 151 7.74 -8.88 32.35
C ILE A 151 8.23 -10.32 32.31
N ALA A 152 8.50 -10.85 31.13
CA ALA A 152 9.10 -12.16 30.92
C ALA A 152 10.58 -12.20 31.33
N LYS A 153 11.19 -11.12 31.82
CA LYS A 153 12.58 -11.05 32.30
C LYS A 153 13.60 -11.49 31.23
N ALA A 154 13.30 -11.21 29.96
CA ALA A 154 14.12 -11.66 28.82
C ALA A 154 15.49 -10.97 28.80
N ASP A 155 16.52 -11.71 28.39
CA ASP A 155 17.86 -11.20 28.14
C ASP A 155 17.89 -10.48 26.79
N PHE A 156 17.92 -9.15 26.84
CA PHE A 156 17.92 -8.28 25.66
C PHE A 156 19.12 -8.51 24.74
N THR A 157 20.22 -9.08 25.24
CA THR A 157 21.37 -9.43 24.38
C THR A 157 21.03 -10.58 23.44
N LYS A 158 20.10 -11.47 23.83
CA LYS A 158 19.71 -12.69 23.11
C LYS A 158 18.41 -12.56 22.32
N MET A 159 17.65 -11.49 22.55
CA MET A 159 16.43 -11.22 21.79
C MET A 159 16.74 -10.98 20.32
N LYS A 160 15.86 -11.50 19.46
CA LYS A 160 15.92 -11.33 18.00
C LYS A 160 14.70 -10.53 17.52
N GLY A 161 14.83 -9.87 16.37
CA GLY A 161 13.71 -9.19 15.71
C GLY A 161 13.43 -7.76 16.19
N PRO A 162 12.28 -7.19 15.79
CA PRO A 162 12.00 -5.75 15.86
C PRO A 162 11.89 -5.20 17.29
N VAL A 163 11.53 -6.02 18.28
CA VAL A 163 11.38 -5.59 19.69
C VAL A 163 12.68 -5.02 20.27
N LYS A 164 13.85 -5.54 19.83
CA LYS A 164 15.16 -5.02 20.23
C LYS A 164 15.41 -3.63 19.64
N VAL A 165 14.94 -3.39 18.42
CA VAL A 165 15.03 -2.07 17.76
C VAL A 165 14.13 -1.07 18.51
N THR A 166 12.90 -1.45 18.86
CA THR A 166 12.00 -0.63 19.68
C THR A 166 12.65 -0.23 21.01
N ALA A 167 13.30 -1.18 21.70
CA ALA A 167 14.03 -0.89 22.94
C ALA A 167 15.17 0.12 22.74
N ILE A 168 15.92 0.01 21.64
CA ILE A 168 17.04 0.93 21.31
C ILE A 168 16.52 2.34 21.00
N LYS A 169 15.33 2.46 20.39
CA LYS A 169 14.72 3.77 20.13
C LYS A 169 14.23 4.46 21.40
N LEU A 170 13.64 3.69 22.33
CA LEU A 170 12.95 4.25 23.50
C LEU A 170 13.83 4.40 24.74
N LEU A 171 14.94 3.66 24.85
CA LEU A 171 15.72 3.57 26.08
C LEU A 171 17.17 3.95 25.89
N THR A 172 17.74 4.56 26.94
CA THR A 172 19.18 4.83 27.00
C THR A 172 20.00 3.54 27.10
N PRO A 173 21.28 3.55 26.68
CA PRO A 173 22.16 2.40 26.83
C PRO A 173 22.27 1.87 28.27
N SER A 174 22.19 2.76 29.28
CA SER A 174 22.25 2.38 30.70
C SER A 174 20.98 1.64 31.15
N GLN A 175 19.80 2.06 30.67
CA GLN A 175 18.53 1.39 30.91
C GLN A 175 18.51 0.01 30.23
N ILE A 176 18.97 -0.09 28.97
CA ILE A 176 19.08 -1.37 28.25
C ILE A 176 20.04 -2.34 28.97
N ALA A 177 21.18 -1.85 29.44
CA ALA A 177 22.12 -2.66 30.22
C ALA A 177 21.49 -3.16 31.52
N ARG A 178 20.69 -2.33 32.21
CA ARG A 178 19.93 -2.73 33.39
C ARG A 178 18.86 -3.77 33.09
N LEU A 179 18.28 -3.81 31.89
CA LEU A 179 17.33 -4.86 31.49
C LEU A 179 18.01 -6.21 31.33
N SER A 180 19.27 -6.23 30.91
CA SER A 180 20.07 -7.46 30.79
C SER A 180 20.68 -7.92 32.13
N LYS A 181 20.93 -6.98 33.06
CA LYS A 181 21.45 -7.27 34.41
C LYS A 181 20.39 -7.98 35.27
N GLY A 182 20.52 -9.31 35.37
CA GLY A 182 19.61 -10.15 36.16
C GLY A 182 18.56 -10.91 35.34
N ALA A 183 18.65 -10.88 34.00
CA ALA A 183 17.81 -11.66 33.11
C ALA A 183 17.98 -13.18 33.32
N LEU A 184 16.98 -13.97 32.90
CA LEU A 184 17.05 -15.44 32.94
C LEU A 184 17.25 -16.00 31.53
N ASP A 185 18.13 -16.99 31.41
CA ASP A 185 18.48 -17.62 30.13
C ASP A 185 17.47 -18.68 29.70
N LYS A 186 17.28 -19.73 30.51
CA LYS A 186 16.26 -20.77 30.31
C LYS A 186 15.93 -21.38 31.66
N LEU A 187 14.66 -21.65 31.93
CA LEU A 187 14.30 -22.50 33.07
C LEU A 187 14.70 -23.94 32.75
N THR A 188 15.51 -24.52 33.63
CA THR A 188 15.86 -25.94 33.57
C THR A 188 14.66 -26.81 33.97
N ARG A 189 14.61 -28.06 33.50
CA ARG A 189 13.56 -29.03 33.94
C ARG A 189 13.47 -29.17 35.45
N ASN A 190 14.58 -28.97 36.17
CA ASN A 190 14.62 -29.04 37.63
C ASN A 190 13.99 -27.81 38.30
N GLU A 191 14.06 -26.64 37.67
CA GLU A 191 13.39 -25.42 38.14
C GLU A 191 11.89 -25.49 37.87
N LEU A 192 11.47 -25.96 36.68
CA LEU A 192 10.06 -26.20 36.35
C LEU A 192 9.39 -27.21 37.29
N LYS A 193 10.11 -28.27 37.70
CA LYS A 193 9.61 -29.25 38.70
C LYS A 193 9.32 -28.64 40.07
N LYS A 194 10.01 -27.56 40.46
CA LYS A 194 9.76 -26.90 41.75
C LYS A 194 8.51 -26.00 41.71
N VAL A 195 8.18 -25.46 40.54
CA VAL A 195 6.97 -24.67 40.29
C VAL A 195 5.72 -25.57 40.17
N ALA A 196 5.88 -26.87 39.94
CA ALA A 196 4.77 -27.83 39.91
C ALA A 196 3.96 -27.89 41.23
N ASN A 197 4.55 -27.47 42.36
CA ASN A 197 3.86 -27.40 43.65
C ASN A 197 3.10 -26.08 43.88
N GLU A 198 3.21 -25.11 42.97
CA GLU A 198 2.46 -23.85 43.04
C GLU A 198 0.99 -24.03 42.63
N THR A 199 0.15 -23.07 43.03
CA THR A 199 -1.26 -23.00 42.59
C THR A 199 -1.37 -22.94 41.06
N PRO A 200 -2.45 -23.45 40.44
CA PRO A 200 -2.62 -23.42 38.99
C PRO A 200 -2.45 -22.02 38.38
N ALA A 201 -2.96 -20.99 39.04
CA ALA A 201 -2.83 -19.60 38.60
C ALA A 201 -1.38 -19.10 38.59
N VAL A 202 -0.61 -19.41 39.64
CA VAL A 202 0.82 -19.04 39.72
C VAL A 202 1.64 -19.80 38.68
N ARG A 203 1.33 -21.08 38.47
CA ARG A 203 1.99 -21.91 37.47
C ARG A 203 1.77 -21.37 36.07
N ALA A 204 0.54 -21.01 35.71
CA ALA A 204 0.21 -20.48 34.39
C ALA A 204 0.95 -19.17 34.08
N ILE A 205 1.08 -18.27 35.06
CA ILE A 205 1.87 -17.04 34.95
C ILE A 205 3.34 -17.36 34.65
N LEU A 206 3.94 -18.26 35.42
CA LEU A 206 5.36 -18.60 35.29
C LEU A 206 5.66 -19.34 33.98
N GLU A 207 4.76 -20.21 33.53
CA GLU A 207 4.87 -20.89 32.24
C GLU A 207 4.72 -19.93 31.06
N ALA A 208 3.76 -18.99 31.12
CA ALA A 208 3.59 -17.95 30.12
C ALA A 208 4.83 -17.02 30.02
N GLU A 209 5.38 -16.58 31.16
CA GLU A 209 6.61 -15.78 31.19
C GLU A 209 7.81 -16.55 30.57
N ASP A 210 7.96 -17.85 30.84
CA ASP A 210 9.03 -18.66 30.21
C ASP A 210 8.79 -18.87 28.70
N ASN A 211 7.55 -19.12 28.30
CA ASN A 211 7.17 -19.29 26.90
C ASN A 211 7.41 -18.00 26.10
N LEU A 212 7.01 -16.84 26.62
CA LEU A 212 7.27 -15.53 26.02
C LEU A 212 8.76 -15.29 25.86
N ARG A 213 9.54 -15.54 26.92
CA ARG A 213 11.00 -15.41 26.90
C ARG A 213 11.63 -16.25 25.79
N ARG A 214 11.25 -17.53 25.68
CA ARG A 214 11.72 -18.42 24.60
C ARG A 214 11.31 -17.88 23.23
N LYS A 215 10.11 -17.34 23.11
CA LYS A 215 9.59 -16.75 21.87
C LYS A 215 10.40 -15.54 21.44
N PHE A 216 10.74 -14.64 22.37
CA PHE A 216 11.59 -13.47 22.08
C PHE A 216 13.01 -13.85 21.65
N TYR A 217 13.56 -14.97 22.11
CA TYR A 217 14.87 -15.48 21.65
C TYR A 217 14.80 -16.17 20.29
N ALA A 218 13.65 -16.78 19.96
CA ALA A 218 13.42 -17.42 18.67
C ALA A 218 13.12 -16.39 17.58
N GLY A 219 12.39 -15.32 17.90
CA GLY A 219 11.89 -14.31 16.97
C GLY A 219 10.61 -14.79 16.26
N ALA A 220 9.44 -14.64 16.89
CA ALA A 220 8.17 -14.98 16.26
C ALA A 220 7.89 -14.14 15.00
N LYS A 221 7.05 -14.68 14.09
CA LYS A 221 6.71 -14.02 12.83
C LYS A 221 5.55 -13.03 12.95
N SER A 222 4.70 -13.16 13.99
CA SER A 222 3.56 -12.25 14.19
C SER A 222 3.36 -11.85 15.66
N TYR A 223 2.61 -10.75 15.87
CA TYR A 223 2.19 -10.29 17.20
C TYR A 223 1.29 -11.31 17.92
N GLN A 224 0.37 -11.92 17.17
CA GLN A 224 -0.60 -12.89 17.68
C GLN A 224 0.09 -14.07 18.38
N GLU A 225 1.21 -14.54 17.86
CA GLU A 225 1.97 -15.62 18.47
C GLU A 225 2.54 -15.29 19.87
N TYR A 226 2.74 -14.00 20.18
CA TYR A 226 3.12 -13.56 21.54
C TYR A 226 1.87 -13.36 22.41
N GLU A 227 0.83 -12.78 21.83
CA GLU A 227 -0.43 -12.52 22.52
C GLU A 227 -1.09 -13.81 23.01
N GLU A 228 -1.11 -14.88 22.21
CA GLU A 228 -1.63 -16.20 22.59
C GLU A 228 -0.91 -16.82 23.79
N ILE A 229 0.33 -16.42 24.06
CA ILE A 229 1.10 -16.85 25.23
C ILE A 229 0.83 -15.91 26.42
N ALA A 230 0.76 -14.61 26.16
CA ALA A 230 0.55 -13.60 27.20
C ALA A 230 -0.88 -13.61 27.77
N MET A 231 -1.86 -14.00 26.95
CA MET A 231 -3.30 -13.96 27.24
C MET A 231 -3.85 -15.38 27.38
N LEU A 232 -4.22 -15.77 28.59
CA LEU A 232 -4.88 -17.06 28.79
C LEU A 232 -6.32 -17.00 28.29
N ALA A 233 -6.78 -18.06 27.64
CA ALA A 233 -8.18 -18.21 27.30
C ALA A 233 -9.07 -18.24 28.56
N GLY A 234 -10.16 -17.48 28.55
CA GLY A 234 -11.11 -17.39 29.66
C GLY A 234 -11.44 -15.95 30.04
N VAL A 235 -12.24 -15.82 31.10
CA VAL A 235 -12.77 -14.54 31.60
C VAL A 235 -12.12 -14.23 32.95
N GLU A 236 -11.69 -12.99 33.16
CA GLU A 236 -11.16 -12.56 34.46
C GLU A 236 -12.23 -12.71 35.56
N PRO A 237 -11.89 -13.34 36.70
CA PRO A 237 -12.87 -13.55 37.77
C PRO A 237 -13.26 -12.24 38.45
N ILE A 238 -14.57 -11.99 38.53
CA ILE A 238 -15.15 -10.90 39.32
C ILE A 238 -15.01 -11.23 40.81
N VAL A 239 -14.50 -10.29 41.59
CA VAL A 239 -14.35 -10.43 43.05
C VAL A 239 -15.48 -9.66 43.74
N PRO A 240 -16.39 -10.34 44.46
CA PRO A 240 -17.48 -9.66 45.18
C PRO A 240 -16.98 -8.57 46.13
N GLY A 241 -17.65 -7.41 46.12
CA GLY A 241 -17.27 -6.21 46.88
C GLY A 241 -16.23 -5.32 46.19
N PHE A 242 -15.66 -5.78 45.09
CA PHE A 242 -14.67 -5.05 44.28
C PHE A 242 -15.09 -5.05 42.80
N GLU A 243 -16.36 -4.75 42.55
CA GLU A 243 -16.92 -4.57 41.21
C GLU A 243 -16.36 -3.31 40.52
N ALA A 244 -16.41 -3.27 39.19
CA ALA A 244 -16.07 -2.07 38.42
C ALA A 244 -16.93 -0.86 38.84
N GLY A 245 -16.35 0.33 38.71
CA GLY A 245 -17.03 1.59 39.01
C GLY A 245 -16.83 2.13 40.43
N ARG A 246 -16.13 1.41 41.31
CA ARG A 246 -15.80 1.89 42.66
C ARG A 246 -14.70 2.96 42.60
N TRP A 247 -14.91 4.07 43.30
CA TRP A 247 -13.94 5.16 43.39
C TRP A 247 -12.91 4.89 44.48
N THR A 248 -11.64 5.14 44.17
CA THR A 248 -10.53 5.17 45.14
C THR A 248 -9.92 6.54 45.24
N LYS A 249 -9.45 6.88 46.44
CA LYS A 249 -8.73 8.12 46.69
C LYS A 249 -7.33 8.07 46.07
N HIS A 250 -6.99 9.11 45.32
CA HIS A 250 -5.65 9.37 44.82
C HIS A 250 -4.87 10.23 45.84
N PRO A 251 -3.54 10.05 45.98
CA PRO A 251 -2.71 10.82 46.92
C PRO A 251 -2.81 12.34 46.77
N GLU A 252 -3.08 12.82 45.56
CA GLU A 252 -3.29 14.24 45.24
C GLU A 252 -4.68 14.78 45.67
N GLY A 253 -5.47 13.99 46.40
CA GLY A 253 -6.70 14.44 47.06
C GLY A 253 -7.98 14.30 46.23
N TYR A 254 -7.92 13.77 45.01
CA TYR A 254 -9.08 13.48 44.17
C TYR A 254 -9.47 12.00 44.19
N TYR A 255 -10.60 11.65 43.59
CA TYR A 255 -11.08 10.28 43.44
C TYR A 255 -10.98 9.81 42.00
N ILE A 256 -10.63 8.55 41.78
CA ILE A 256 -10.42 7.96 40.46
C ILE A 256 -11.01 6.55 40.36
N ARG A 257 -11.49 6.19 39.16
CA ARG A 257 -11.94 4.82 38.81
C ARG A 257 -11.62 4.49 37.34
N TYR A 258 -11.49 3.18 37.05
CA TYR A 258 -11.07 2.68 35.74
C TYR A 258 -12.03 1.63 35.17
N PHE A 259 -12.21 1.65 33.85
CA PHE A 259 -13.02 0.72 33.07
C PHE A 259 -12.21 0.21 31.86
N PRO A 260 -11.54 -0.95 31.99
CA PRO A 260 -10.73 -1.48 30.90
C PRO A 260 -11.59 -2.10 29.78
N LYS A 261 -11.21 -1.87 28.53
CA LYS A 261 -11.73 -2.57 27.34
C LYS A 261 -10.61 -3.42 26.76
N GLY A 262 -10.57 -4.69 27.17
CA GLY A 262 -9.36 -5.50 27.03
C GLY A 262 -8.20 -4.87 27.80
N TYR A 263 -6.97 -5.07 27.33
CA TYR A 263 -5.77 -4.47 27.95
C TYR A 263 -5.24 -3.24 27.22
N ALA A 264 -5.76 -2.97 26.02
CA ALA A 264 -5.23 -1.94 25.14
C ALA A 264 -5.85 -0.55 25.40
N GLN A 265 -6.99 -0.49 26.09
CA GLN A 265 -7.74 0.75 26.34
C GLN A 265 -8.30 0.74 27.76
N THR A 266 -8.18 1.87 28.45
CA THR A 266 -8.76 2.06 29.79
C THR A 266 -9.49 3.40 29.84
N ARG A 267 -10.81 3.35 30.06
CA ARG A 267 -11.59 4.56 30.36
C ARG A 267 -11.41 4.92 31.82
N THR A 268 -11.05 6.17 32.07
CA THR A 268 -10.74 6.70 33.38
C THR A 268 -11.70 7.83 33.71
N GLN A 269 -12.17 7.85 34.95
CA GLN A 269 -13.00 8.93 35.47
C GLN A 269 -12.38 9.48 36.76
N ILE A 270 -12.35 10.81 36.89
CA ILE A 270 -11.84 11.53 38.05
C ILE A 270 -12.91 12.45 38.61
N TYR A 271 -12.98 12.55 39.93
CA TYR A 271 -13.74 13.55 40.66
C TYR A 271 -12.81 14.33 41.59
N ILE A 272 -12.75 15.65 41.43
CA ILE A 272 -11.94 16.57 42.23
C ILE A 272 -12.87 17.37 43.17
N PRO A 273 -12.81 17.13 44.49
CA PRO A 273 -13.55 17.92 45.47
C PRO A 273 -13.12 19.39 45.50
N GLU A 274 -14.03 20.30 45.86
CA GLU A 274 -13.69 21.73 46.06
C GLU A 274 -12.57 21.93 47.08
N SER A 275 -12.53 21.08 48.12
CA SER A 275 -11.48 21.09 49.15
C SER A 275 -10.08 20.75 48.64
N THR A 276 -9.98 20.13 47.47
CA THR A 276 -8.71 19.71 46.85
C THR A 276 -8.09 20.85 46.03
N GLY A 277 -8.92 21.73 45.44
CA GLY A 277 -8.47 22.78 44.53
C GLY A 277 -7.91 22.23 43.21
N THR A 278 -7.23 23.09 42.45
CA THR A 278 -6.58 22.72 41.18
C THR A 278 -5.50 21.65 41.41
N THR A 279 -5.54 20.57 40.64
CA THR A 279 -4.62 19.43 40.76
C THR A 279 -4.08 18.98 39.41
N GLN A 280 -3.11 18.06 39.44
CA GLN A 280 -2.49 17.48 38.25
C GLN A 280 -2.83 15.99 38.15
N PHE A 281 -3.19 15.55 36.95
CA PHE A 281 -3.43 14.13 36.64
C PHE A 281 -2.55 13.67 35.48
N ASN A 282 -1.66 12.72 35.74
CA ASN A 282 -0.83 12.10 34.71
C ASN A 282 -1.13 10.59 34.62
N PRO A 283 -1.87 10.12 33.59
CA PRO A 283 -2.19 8.71 33.48
C PRO A 283 -0.96 7.80 33.30
N SER A 284 0.18 8.31 32.79
CA SER A 284 1.40 7.51 32.63
C SER A 284 2.08 7.10 33.94
N THR A 285 1.68 7.69 35.08
CA THR A 285 2.22 7.36 36.41
C THR A 285 1.36 6.36 37.19
N ASP A 286 0.18 6.04 36.67
CA ASP A 286 -0.85 5.29 37.37
C ASP A 286 -0.95 3.85 36.85
N ILE A 287 -1.14 2.88 37.75
CA ILE A 287 -1.46 1.51 37.38
C ILE A 287 -2.86 1.15 37.87
N ALA A 288 -3.71 0.73 36.95
CA ALA A 288 -5.01 0.15 37.26
C ALA A 288 -4.86 -1.34 37.62
N VAL A 289 -4.98 -1.65 38.92
CA VAL A 289 -4.80 -3.01 39.46
C VAL A 289 -6.13 -3.68 39.82
N PRO A 290 -6.28 -4.99 39.62
CA PRO A 290 -7.47 -5.72 40.03
C PRO A 290 -7.33 -6.19 41.48
N PRO A 291 -8.42 -6.57 42.16
CA PRO A 291 -8.41 -7.17 43.50
C PRO A 291 -7.86 -8.61 43.56
N ASN A 292 -7.48 -9.17 42.40
CA ASN A 292 -6.97 -10.52 42.23
C ASN A 292 -5.53 -10.50 41.62
N ARG A 293 -5.02 -11.65 41.16
CA ARG A 293 -3.70 -11.75 40.49
C ARG A 293 -3.76 -11.57 38.96
N GLY A 294 -4.83 -10.97 38.47
CA GLY A 294 -5.10 -10.74 37.06
C GLY A 294 -4.21 -9.67 36.46
N GLN A 295 -4.63 -9.17 35.30
CA GLN A 295 -3.83 -8.22 34.53
C GLN A 295 -3.54 -6.95 35.31
N ARG A 296 -2.55 -6.16 34.91
CA ARG A 296 -2.28 -4.82 35.47
C ARG A 296 -2.10 -3.90 34.30
N LEU A 297 -2.73 -2.72 34.34
CA LEU A 297 -2.80 -1.85 33.17
C LEU A 297 -2.05 -0.56 33.47
N LEU A 298 -1.01 -0.32 32.67
CA LEU A 298 -0.27 0.93 32.63
C LEU A 298 -0.84 1.80 31.50
N GLN A 299 -1.16 3.05 31.77
CA GLN A 299 -1.80 3.94 30.79
C GLN A 299 -0.78 4.89 30.14
N THR A 300 -1.20 5.57 29.08
CA THR A 300 -0.47 6.69 28.47
C THR A 300 -1.29 7.97 28.55
N ASN A 301 -0.71 9.10 28.13
CA ASN A 301 -1.45 10.35 27.95
C ASN A 301 -2.14 10.45 26.59
N LEU A 302 -2.07 9.40 25.76
CA LEU A 302 -2.69 9.38 24.44
C LEU A 302 -4.15 8.89 24.52
N PRO A 303 -5.10 9.59 23.89
CA PRO A 303 -6.49 9.15 23.83
C PRO A 303 -6.65 7.83 23.04
N THR A 304 -7.65 7.04 23.42
CA THR A 304 -8.22 5.97 22.57
C THR A 304 -9.64 6.38 22.19
N GLY A 305 -9.75 7.18 21.12
CA GLY A 305 -11.01 7.61 20.56
C GLY A 305 -11.85 8.58 21.39
N ASN A 306 -12.35 9.67 20.79
CA ASN A 306 -13.70 10.17 21.09
C ASN A 306 -13.99 11.28 22.12
N PRO A 307 -13.10 12.10 22.73
CA PRO A 307 -13.55 13.23 23.55
C PRO A 307 -14.27 14.32 22.75
N SER A 308 -15.60 14.29 22.78
CA SER A 308 -16.44 15.32 22.18
C SER A 308 -16.25 16.70 22.84
N SER A 309 -15.47 17.60 22.23
CA SER A 309 -15.88 18.95 21.83
C SER A 309 -14.70 19.79 21.31
N ASN A 310 -15.04 20.82 20.54
CA ASN A 310 -14.16 21.71 19.81
C ASN A 310 -13.13 22.44 20.68
N THR A 311 -11.86 22.07 20.57
CA THR A 311 -10.74 23.03 20.49
C THR A 311 -9.57 22.38 19.74
N GLY A 312 -9.08 23.09 18.71
CA GLY A 312 -7.84 22.87 17.96
C GLY A 312 -7.11 21.54 18.11
N GLY A 313 -7.26 20.69 17.09
CA GLY A 313 -6.19 19.82 16.62
C GLY A 313 -5.91 18.55 17.40
N TYR A 314 -6.86 17.63 17.56
CA TYR A 314 -6.63 16.17 17.51
C TYR A 314 -7.94 15.49 17.10
N VAL A 315 -7.92 14.74 15.98
CA VAL A 315 -9.08 14.07 15.39
C VAL A 315 -9.58 12.94 16.28
N ASN A 316 -10.89 12.83 16.34
CA ASN A 316 -11.66 12.21 17.38
C ASN A 316 -12.37 10.97 16.78
N THR A 317 -12.16 9.73 17.27
CA THR A 317 -12.91 8.53 16.78
C THR A 317 -13.27 7.50 17.87
N TYR A 318 -14.54 7.42 18.31
CA TYR A 318 -15.10 6.15 18.78
C TYR A 318 -14.91 5.14 17.64
N PRO A 319 -14.59 3.86 17.86
CA PRO A 319 -14.52 2.93 16.74
C PRO A 319 -15.89 2.92 16.07
N ASP A 320 -15.90 3.32 14.80
CA ASP A 320 -17.09 3.33 14.00
C ASP A 320 -17.49 1.88 13.75
N PRO A 321 -18.69 1.42 14.15
CA PRO A 321 -19.10 0.03 13.98
C PRO A 321 -19.02 -0.46 12.53
N PHE A 322 -19.21 0.45 11.57
CA PHE A 322 -19.07 0.14 10.14
C PHE A 322 -17.61 0.00 9.71
N CYS A 323 -16.67 0.70 10.37
CA CYS A 323 -15.24 0.64 10.05
C CYS A 323 -14.40 -0.11 11.08
N GLU A 324 -15.01 -1.00 11.87
CA GLU A 324 -14.27 -1.94 12.70
C GLU A 324 -13.27 -2.72 11.82
N PRO A 325 -12.07 -3.04 12.34
CA PRO A 325 -11.08 -3.79 11.58
C PRO A 325 -11.67 -5.10 11.04
N ALA A 326 -11.79 -5.19 9.73
CA ALA A 326 -12.26 -6.36 9.01
C ALA A 326 -11.17 -6.84 8.07
N PHE A 327 -11.00 -8.15 7.98
CA PHE A 327 -9.95 -8.77 7.18
C PHE A 327 -10.47 -10.00 6.45
N ASP A 328 -10.55 -9.87 5.13
CA ASP A 328 -10.76 -10.99 4.22
C ASP A 328 -9.42 -11.36 3.53
N PRO A 329 -8.96 -12.62 3.61
CA PRO A 329 -7.68 -13.05 3.04
C PRO A 329 -7.69 -13.12 1.50
N ILE A 330 -8.85 -13.33 0.87
CA ILE A 330 -8.99 -13.33 -0.59
C ILE A 330 -8.77 -11.90 -1.10
N VAL A 331 -9.40 -10.92 -0.46
CA VAL A 331 -9.18 -9.49 -0.75
C VAL A 331 -7.73 -9.10 -0.51
N ASP A 332 -7.13 -9.51 0.61
CA ASP A 332 -5.72 -9.20 0.93
C ASP A 332 -4.75 -9.74 -0.13
N ASN A 333 -4.98 -10.96 -0.61
CA ASN A 333 -4.19 -11.57 -1.67
C ASN A 333 -4.36 -10.83 -3.01
N ALA A 334 -5.61 -10.54 -3.38
CA ALA A 334 -5.94 -9.79 -4.59
C ALA A 334 -5.27 -8.41 -4.62
N VAL A 335 -5.33 -7.69 -3.49
CA VAL A 335 -4.69 -6.38 -3.34
C VAL A 335 -3.18 -6.49 -3.45
N ARG A 336 -2.52 -7.42 -2.74
CA ARG A 336 -1.06 -7.58 -2.80
C ARG A 336 -0.59 -7.91 -4.21
N LYS A 337 -1.25 -8.86 -4.88
CA LYS A 337 -0.94 -9.25 -6.26
C LYS A 337 -1.04 -8.06 -7.20
N GLN A 338 -2.14 -7.31 -7.15
CA GLN A 338 -2.32 -6.13 -8.00
C GLN A 338 -1.37 -4.99 -7.68
N MET A 339 -1.01 -4.77 -6.40
CA MET A 339 -0.01 -3.75 -6.04
C MET A 339 1.37 -4.08 -6.61
N ILE A 340 1.77 -5.36 -6.59
CA ILE A 340 3.03 -5.81 -7.18
C ILE A 340 2.98 -5.61 -8.69
N MET A 341 1.95 -6.17 -9.34
CA MET A 341 1.85 -6.15 -10.79
C MET A 341 1.79 -4.71 -11.34
N GLN A 342 0.94 -3.84 -10.78
CA GLN A 342 0.79 -2.44 -11.20
C GLN A 342 1.87 -1.48 -10.64
N ASN A 343 2.84 -1.99 -9.87
CA ASN A 343 3.86 -1.19 -9.18
C ASN A 343 3.29 -0.05 -8.29
N VAL A 344 2.14 -0.30 -7.64
CA VAL A 344 1.43 0.72 -6.86
C VAL A 344 2.10 0.91 -5.48
N PRO A 345 2.57 2.13 -5.13
CA PRO A 345 3.36 2.37 -3.92
C PRO A 345 2.58 2.20 -2.62
N GLY A 346 1.27 2.39 -2.68
CA GLY A 346 0.37 2.30 -1.55
C GLY A 346 -1.08 2.26 -1.99
N LEU A 347 -1.95 1.69 -1.16
CA LEU A 347 -3.37 1.60 -1.43
C LEU A 347 -4.16 1.61 -0.11
N ALA A 348 -5.26 2.36 -0.05
CA ALA A 348 -6.29 2.19 0.97
C ALA A 348 -7.49 1.46 0.35
N VAL A 349 -7.96 0.41 1.01
CA VAL A 349 -9.02 -0.47 0.51
C VAL A 349 -10.10 -0.63 1.56
N ALA A 350 -11.36 -0.55 1.14
CA ALA A 350 -12.49 -1.04 1.91
C ALA A 350 -13.48 -1.80 1.02
N VAL A 351 -13.95 -2.95 1.50
CA VAL A 351 -14.93 -3.82 0.85
C VAL A 351 -16.02 -4.11 1.86
N PHE A 352 -17.27 -3.85 1.48
CA PHE A 352 -18.44 -4.17 2.28
C PHE A 352 -19.41 -5.04 1.47
N LYS A 353 -20.04 -5.99 2.14
CA LYS A 353 -20.99 -6.93 1.57
C LYS A 353 -22.23 -6.94 2.43
N GLU A 354 -23.41 -6.78 1.83
CA GLU A 354 -24.69 -6.77 2.55
C GLU A 354 -24.69 -5.76 3.72
N GLY A 355 -24.10 -4.59 3.49
CA GLY A 355 -23.95 -3.52 4.48
C GLY A 355 -22.98 -3.79 5.63
N LYS A 356 -22.17 -4.85 5.56
CA LYS A 356 -21.13 -5.16 6.55
C LYS A 356 -19.75 -5.04 5.94
N MET A 357 -18.83 -4.39 6.65
CA MET A 357 -17.42 -4.35 6.27
C MET A 357 -16.82 -5.75 6.38
N ILE A 358 -16.26 -6.25 5.27
CA ILE A 358 -15.57 -7.55 5.23
C ILE A 358 -14.04 -7.39 5.12
N HIS A 359 -13.58 -6.26 4.60
CA HIS A 359 -12.17 -5.93 4.52
C HIS A 359 -11.97 -4.41 4.60
N ILE A 360 -11.10 -3.91 5.48
CA ILE A 360 -10.67 -2.51 5.48
C ILE A 360 -9.21 -2.39 5.93
N LYS A 361 -8.34 -1.87 5.07
CA LYS A 361 -6.89 -1.86 5.31
C LYS A 361 -6.13 -0.84 4.46
N GLY A 362 -5.07 -0.29 5.04
CA GLY A 362 -4.04 0.45 4.32
C GLY A 362 -2.84 -0.45 3.97
N TYR A 363 -2.29 -0.26 2.78
CA TYR A 363 -1.17 -1.00 2.22
C TYR A 363 -0.11 -0.03 1.70
N GLY A 364 1.16 -0.44 1.80
CA GLY A 364 2.27 0.35 1.30
C GLY A 364 2.35 1.75 1.91
N TYR A 365 2.67 2.74 1.09
CA TYR A 365 3.06 4.07 1.54
C TYR A 365 2.30 5.18 0.81
N SER A 366 1.88 6.21 1.54
CA SER A 366 1.37 7.48 0.98
C SER A 366 2.50 8.30 0.36
N ASN A 367 3.72 8.14 0.89
CA ASN A 367 4.95 8.67 0.32
C ASN A 367 6.03 7.57 0.31
N TYR A 368 6.44 7.14 -0.90
CA TYR A 368 7.36 6.04 -1.12
C TYR A 368 8.79 6.39 -0.68
N TYR A 369 9.19 7.66 -0.74
CA TYR A 369 10.56 8.09 -0.40
C TYR A 369 10.73 8.24 1.10
N SER A 370 9.79 8.90 1.79
CA SER A 370 9.79 8.99 3.26
C SER A 370 9.31 7.72 3.95
N LYS A 371 8.76 6.76 3.19
CA LYS A 371 8.17 5.51 3.69
C LYS A 371 7.04 5.77 4.69
N THR A 372 6.22 6.80 4.44
CA THR A 372 5.04 7.11 5.27
C THR A 372 3.94 6.07 5.00
N PRO A 373 3.54 5.23 5.96
CA PRO A 373 2.59 4.15 5.71
C PRO A 373 1.17 4.65 5.46
N ILE A 374 0.41 3.93 4.63
CA ILE A 374 -1.04 4.12 4.53
C ILE A 374 -1.74 3.38 5.68
N THR A 375 -2.67 4.07 6.33
CA THR A 375 -3.58 3.53 7.33
C THR A 375 -5.02 3.75 6.89
N THR A 376 -5.99 3.16 7.58
CA THR A 376 -7.41 3.42 7.34
C THR A 376 -7.83 4.87 7.65
N GLY A 377 -7.00 5.60 8.41
CA GLY A 377 -7.18 7.02 8.71
C GLY A 377 -6.42 7.98 7.79
N THR A 378 -5.62 7.47 6.84
CA THR A 378 -4.88 8.32 5.90
C THR A 378 -5.86 9.08 5.01
N LYS A 379 -5.85 10.41 5.12
CA LYS A 379 -6.64 11.29 4.27
C LYS A 379 -5.98 11.45 2.90
N MET A 380 -6.80 11.37 1.86
CA MET A 380 -6.42 11.54 0.47
C MET A 380 -7.59 12.17 -0.29
N HIS A 381 -7.31 12.89 -1.38
CA HIS A 381 -8.36 13.49 -2.18
C HIS A 381 -9.26 12.41 -2.79
N TRP A 382 -10.58 12.63 -2.69
CA TRP A 382 -11.57 11.81 -3.40
C TRP A 382 -11.59 12.09 -4.90
N ALA A 383 -11.01 13.22 -5.32
CA ALA A 383 -11.03 13.70 -6.70
C ALA A 383 -12.47 13.65 -7.24
N SER A 384 -12.67 13.28 -8.51
CA SER A 384 -13.98 13.35 -9.17
C SER A 384 -15.14 12.59 -8.50
N ILE A 385 -14.90 11.71 -7.51
CA ILE A 385 -15.98 11.16 -6.67
C ILE A 385 -16.76 12.31 -5.98
N SER A 386 -16.11 13.44 -5.69
CA SER A 386 -16.73 14.66 -5.15
C SER A 386 -17.93 15.17 -5.96
N LYS A 387 -18.03 14.84 -7.26
CA LYS A 387 -19.18 15.20 -8.10
C LYS A 387 -20.49 14.60 -7.60
N SER A 388 -20.44 13.37 -7.10
CA SER A 388 -21.61 12.70 -6.52
C SER A 388 -22.11 13.42 -5.26
N VAL A 389 -21.24 14.08 -4.50
CA VAL A 389 -21.62 14.90 -3.34
C VAL A 389 -22.45 16.11 -3.79
N THR A 390 -22.01 16.79 -4.86
CA THR A 390 -22.76 17.89 -5.49
C THR A 390 -24.08 17.41 -6.08
N GLY A 391 -24.10 16.24 -6.72
CA GLY A 391 -25.33 15.64 -7.23
C GLY A 391 -26.35 15.34 -6.13
N VAL A 392 -25.91 14.73 -5.03
CA VAL A 392 -26.77 14.49 -3.85
C VAL A 392 -27.29 15.81 -3.28
N ALA A 393 -26.44 16.83 -3.15
CA ALA A 393 -26.86 18.13 -2.62
C ALA A 393 -27.94 18.79 -3.51
N ALA A 394 -27.77 18.74 -4.83
CA ALA A 394 -28.79 19.27 -5.76
C ALA A 394 -30.11 18.48 -5.66
N ALA A 395 -30.06 17.15 -5.63
CA ALA A 395 -31.25 16.32 -5.47
C ALA A 395 -31.98 16.59 -4.13
N GLN A 396 -31.23 16.80 -3.04
CA GLN A 396 -31.82 17.18 -1.74
C GLN A 396 -32.52 18.54 -1.77
N LEU A 397 -31.93 19.54 -2.45
CA LEU A 397 -32.53 20.88 -2.55
C LEU A 397 -33.83 20.85 -3.35
N GLU A 398 -33.86 20.12 -4.46
CA GLU A 398 -35.05 19.96 -5.31
C GLU A 398 -36.15 19.17 -4.58
N GLU A 399 -35.81 18.01 -4.00
CA GLU A 399 -36.75 17.15 -3.27
C GLU A 399 -37.42 17.89 -2.11
N ARG A 400 -36.66 18.72 -1.39
CA ARG A 400 -37.14 19.47 -0.23
C ARG A 400 -37.77 20.82 -0.62
N GLY A 401 -37.82 21.16 -1.90
CA GLY A 401 -38.39 22.41 -2.41
C GLY A 401 -37.69 23.66 -1.87
N ILE A 402 -36.38 23.58 -1.59
CA ILE A 402 -35.64 24.70 -1.02
C ILE A 402 -35.54 25.82 -2.05
N ASN A 403 -36.09 26.99 -1.73
CA ASN A 403 -36.08 28.19 -2.58
C ASN A 403 -36.59 27.96 -4.02
N ASN A 404 -37.56 27.05 -4.22
CA ASN A 404 -38.10 26.65 -5.52
C ASN A 404 -37.04 26.14 -6.51
N PHE A 405 -35.95 25.57 -6.00
CA PHE A 405 -34.89 25.01 -6.81
C PHE A 405 -35.38 23.85 -7.68
N SER A 406 -35.16 23.92 -8.99
CA SER A 406 -35.41 22.82 -9.91
C SER A 406 -34.20 22.57 -10.80
N VAL A 407 -33.92 21.30 -11.11
CA VAL A 407 -32.83 20.96 -12.02
C VAL A 407 -33.11 21.36 -13.46
N ASN A 408 -34.36 21.70 -13.80
CA ASN A 408 -34.73 22.18 -15.14
C ASN A 408 -34.51 23.69 -15.29
N ASP A 409 -34.16 24.40 -14.22
CA ASP A 409 -33.96 25.83 -14.25
C ASP A 409 -32.67 26.17 -14.99
N LYS A 410 -32.65 27.35 -15.62
CA LYS A 410 -31.44 27.83 -16.30
C LYS A 410 -30.38 28.18 -15.26
N ILE A 411 -29.12 27.89 -15.55
CA ILE A 411 -28.01 28.21 -14.65
C ILE A 411 -27.91 29.71 -14.35
N THR A 412 -28.38 30.54 -15.28
CA THR A 412 -28.43 32.01 -15.17
C THR A 412 -29.43 32.53 -14.14
N GLU A 413 -30.28 31.66 -13.59
CA GLU A 413 -31.15 31.99 -12.46
C GLU A 413 -30.38 31.98 -11.12
N TYR A 414 -29.25 31.27 -11.08
CA TYR A 414 -28.45 31.08 -9.86
C TYR A 414 -27.09 31.76 -9.91
N VAL A 415 -26.53 31.93 -11.11
CA VAL A 415 -25.21 32.49 -11.35
C VAL A 415 -25.35 33.73 -12.24
N ASP A 416 -24.63 34.81 -11.90
CA ASP A 416 -24.74 36.11 -12.59
C ASP A 416 -24.50 35.98 -14.11
N ARG A 417 -25.36 36.61 -14.92
CA ARG A 417 -25.27 36.58 -16.39
C ARG A 417 -23.96 37.20 -16.92
N ASP A 418 -23.41 38.16 -16.20
CA ASP A 418 -22.14 38.84 -16.49
C ASP A 418 -20.94 37.86 -16.61
N THR A 419 -21.07 36.65 -16.06
CA THR A 419 -20.12 35.55 -16.25
C THR A 419 -19.97 35.20 -17.73
N TRP A 420 -21.06 35.19 -18.50
CA TRP A 420 -21.06 34.75 -19.90
C TRP A 420 -21.04 35.88 -20.92
N ASP A 421 -21.43 37.11 -20.53
CA ASP A 421 -21.40 38.28 -21.42
C ASP A 421 -19.99 38.70 -21.87
N LYS A 422 -18.95 38.10 -21.28
CA LYS A 422 -17.53 38.34 -21.62
C LYS A 422 -16.96 37.32 -22.61
N VAL A 423 -17.67 36.23 -22.90
CA VAL A 423 -17.17 35.16 -23.77
C VAL A 423 -17.20 35.62 -25.24
N LYS A 424 -16.04 36.01 -25.74
CA LYS A 424 -15.82 36.34 -27.15
C LYS A 424 -14.90 35.29 -27.76
N TYR A 425 -15.35 34.65 -28.83
CA TYR A 425 -14.52 33.73 -29.60
C TYR A 425 -14.30 34.27 -31.01
N THR A 426 -13.18 33.91 -31.63
CA THR A 426 -12.92 34.21 -33.03
C THR A 426 -13.14 32.93 -33.80
N ASP A 427 -14.07 32.92 -34.75
CA ASP A 427 -14.25 31.76 -35.62
C ASP A 427 -13.08 31.63 -36.62
N THR A 428 -13.07 30.57 -37.42
CA THR A 428 -11.99 30.30 -38.39
C THR A 428 -11.93 31.28 -39.56
N THR A 429 -12.92 32.16 -39.69
CA THR A 429 -12.93 33.23 -40.67
C THR A 429 -12.36 34.54 -40.09
N GLY A 430 -11.97 34.54 -38.82
CA GLY A 430 -11.47 35.73 -38.13
C GLY A 430 -12.57 36.63 -37.56
N ILE A 431 -13.84 36.18 -37.58
CA ILE A 431 -14.96 36.96 -37.06
C ILE A 431 -15.05 36.74 -35.55
N LYS A 432 -14.99 37.85 -34.81
CA LYS A 432 -15.29 37.86 -33.37
C LYS A 432 -16.80 37.70 -33.17
N SER A 433 -17.20 36.63 -32.51
CA SER A 433 -18.59 36.27 -32.20
C SER A 433 -18.78 36.08 -30.70
N GLU A 434 -20.03 36.18 -30.26
CA GLU A 434 -20.46 35.90 -28.87
C GLU A 434 -21.11 34.52 -28.82
N ASP A 435 -20.72 33.67 -27.87
CA ASP A 435 -21.40 32.39 -27.64
C ASP A 435 -22.51 32.58 -26.60
N LYS A 436 -23.76 32.60 -27.06
CA LYS A 436 -24.94 32.79 -26.18
C LYS A 436 -25.53 31.49 -25.65
N ARG A 437 -25.10 30.33 -26.17
CA ARG A 437 -25.59 29.01 -25.78
C ARG A 437 -25.41 28.69 -24.29
N PRO A 438 -24.35 29.17 -23.60
CA PRO A 438 -24.24 28.98 -22.15
C PRO A 438 -25.43 29.52 -21.33
N LEU A 439 -26.15 30.52 -21.86
CA LEU A 439 -27.32 31.08 -21.20
C LEU A 439 -28.53 30.13 -21.17
N ASP A 440 -28.52 29.09 -22.01
CA ASP A 440 -29.57 28.08 -22.12
C ASP A 440 -29.26 26.77 -21.39
N ILE A 441 -28.09 26.69 -20.74
CA ILE A 441 -27.72 25.52 -19.92
C ILE A 441 -28.66 25.43 -18.72
N THR A 442 -29.25 24.25 -18.52
CA THR A 442 -29.98 23.89 -17.30
C THR A 442 -29.06 23.23 -16.30
N LEU A 443 -29.42 23.27 -15.02
CA LEU A 443 -28.67 22.57 -13.98
C LEU A 443 -28.61 21.05 -14.23
N GLY A 444 -29.70 20.43 -14.68
CA GLY A 444 -29.78 19.01 -15.00
C GLY A 444 -28.79 18.62 -16.10
N GLN A 445 -28.58 19.49 -17.10
CA GLN A 445 -27.55 19.26 -18.11
C GLN A 445 -26.12 19.34 -17.54
N LEU A 446 -25.87 20.12 -16.49
CA LEU A 446 -24.59 20.09 -15.78
C LEU A 446 -24.40 18.78 -15.02
N LEU A 447 -25.42 18.35 -14.28
CA LEU A 447 -25.40 17.14 -13.44
C LEU A 447 -25.32 15.85 -14.26
N ASN A 448 -25.84 15.87 -15.50
CA ASN A 448 -25.81 14.75 -16.43
C ASN A 448 -24.68 14.83 -17.47
N ASN A 449 -23.78 15.82 -17.38
CA ASN A 449 -22.70 16.05 -18.34
C ASN A 449 -23.20 16.20 -19.79
N THR A 450 -24.28 16.93 -20.01
CA THR A 450 -24.80 17.25 -21.36
C THR A 450 -24.81 18.75 -21.64
N SER A 451 -24.04 19.54 -20.88
CA SER A 451 -24.02 21.01 -21.02
C SER A 451 -23.21 21.51 -22.23
N GLY A 452 -22.39 20.65 -22.85
CA GLY A 452 -21.44 21.06 -23.88
C GLY A 452 -20.20 21.79 -23.36
N ILE A 453 -20.06 21.98 -22.03
CA ILE A 453 -18.91 22.68 -21.42
C ILE A 453 -17.65 21.82 -21.49
N GLN A 454 -16.57 22.39 -22.03
CA GLN A 454 -15.27 21.73 -22.15
C GLN A 454 -14.66 21.36 -20.79
N HIS A 455 -13.92 20.24 -20.78
CA HIS A 455 -13.09 19.83 -19.67
C HIS A 455 -11.74 20.57 -19.71
N TYR A 456 -11.48 21.48 -18.76
CA TYR A 456 -10.20 22.20 -18.60
C TYR A 456 -9.66 22.90 -19.88
N GLY A 457 -10.55 23.38 -20.76
CA GLY A 457 -10.19 24.20 -21.93
C GLY A 457 -9.49 23.45 -23.08
N LYS A 458 -9.42 22.11 -23.04
CA LYS A 458 -8.71 21.33 -24.06
C LYS A 458 -9.52 20.95 -25.29
N GLY A 459 -10.82 21.22 -25.38
CA GLY A 459 -11.65 20.75 -26.49
C GLY A 459 -11.81 19.23 -26.59
N SER A 460 -10.89 18.43 -26.04
CA SER A 460 -10.92 16.98 -25.86
C SER A 460 -10.82 16.63 -24.38
N GLY A 461 -11.93 16.21 -23.79
CA GLY A 461 -11.98 15.66 -22.44
C GLY A 461 -11.69 14.17 -22.48
N SER A 462 -10.75 13.72 -21.65
CA SER A 462 -10.58 12.32 -21.20
C SER A 462 -10.57 11.23 -22.29
N GLY A 463 -9.46 11.08 -23.01
CA GLY A 463 -9.06 9.80 -23.62
C GLY A 463 -10.00 9.18 -24.67
N ASP A 464 -10.94 9.95 -25.23
CA ASP A 464 -11.86 9.50 -26.29
C ASP A 464 -11.57 10.24 -27.61
N ASP A 465 -10.29 10.35 -28.00
CA ASP A 465 -9.88 11.02 -29.24
C ASP A 465 -10.46 10.34 -30.51
N GLU A 466 -10.71 9.03 -30.46
CA GLU A 466 -11.28 8.27 -31.58
C GLU A 466 -12.74 8.63 -31.91
N LEU A 467 -13.54 9.03 -30.92
CA LEU A 467 -14.95 9.34 -31.12
C LEU A 467 -15.12 10.71 -31.79
N TYR A 468 -14.17 11.63 -31.57
CA TYR A 468 -14.11 12.93 -32.23
C TYR A 468 -13.53 12.84 -33.65
N ALA A 469 -12.65 11.88 -33.91
CA ALA A 469 -12.11 11.62 -35.25
C ALA A 469 -13.17 11.14 -36.26
N LYS A 470 -14.23 10.47 -35.79
CA LYS A 470 -15.29 9.87 -36.63
C LYS A 470 -16.49 10.79 -36.91
N ILE A 471 -16.54 11.99 -36.34
CA ILE A 471 -17.58 12.98 -36.70
C ILE A 471 -17.23 13.54 -38.08
N PRO A 472 -18.14 13.47 -39.07
CA PRO A 472 -17.89 14.07 -40.38
C PRO A 472 -17.50 15.52 -40.19
N LYS A 473 -16.33 15.91 -40.70
CA LYS A 473 -15.86 17.31 -40.81
C LYS A 473 -16.72 18.08 -41.84
N GLY A 474 -18.03 17.96 -41.74
CA GLY A 474 -18.99 18.75 -42.48
C GLY A 474 -19.01 20.14 -41.88
N ASP A 475 -18.50 21.10 -42.65
CA ASP A 475 -18.51 22.54 -42.46
C ASP A 475 -19.48 23.05 -41.37
N LYS A 476 -18.93 23.39 -40.17
CA LYS A 476 -19.24 24.60 -39.36
C LYS A 476 -18.85 24.57 -37.87
N VAL A 477 -18.23 23.52 -37.32
CA VAL A 477 -17.80 23.54 -35.91
C VAL A 477 -16.29 23.39 -35.80
N HIS A 478 -15.58 24.51 -35.68
CA HIS A 478 -14.18 24.54 -35.31
C HIS A 478 -14.05 24.75 -33.80
N VAL A 479 -13.45 23.79 -33.12
CA VAL A 479 -13.09 23.87 -31.71
C VAL A 479 -11.93 24.86 -31.57
N VAL A 480 -12.18 26.05 -31.01
CA VAL A 480 -11.09 26.95 -30.60
C VAL A 480 -10.45 26.31 -29.36
N ALA A 481 -9.26 25.74 -29.53
CA ALA A 481 -8.46 25.26 -28.41
C ALA A 481 -8.00 26.46 -27.58
N PHE A 482 -8.30 26.47 -26.27
CA PHE A 482 -7.78 27.49 -25.38
C PHE A 482 -6.31 27.19 -25.05
N GLU A 483 -5.48 28.24 -25.05
CA GLU A 483 -4.20 28.18 -24.35
C GLU A 483 -4.47 27.86 -22.88
N ARG A 484 -3.80 26.83 -22.36
CA ARG A 484 -3.87 26.45 -20.95
C ARG A 484 -3.67 27.69 -20.09
N ASN A 485 -4.72 28.18 -19.44
CA ASN A 485 -4.52 28.99 -18.26
C ASN A 485 -4.25 28.04 -17.08
N THR A 486 -3.10 27.36 -17.10
CA THR A 486 -2.59 26.62 -15.92
C THR A 486 -2.40 27.55 -14.73
N ASP A 487 -2.29 28.86 -14.99
CA ASP A 487 -2.14 29.93 -14.02
C ASP A 487 -3.50 30.37 -13.44
N ALA A 488 -4.65 29.94 -13.99
CA ALA A 488 -5.98 30.17 -13.41
C ALA A 488 -6.25 29.32 -12.16
N TYR A 489 -5.45 28.26 -11.95
CA TYR A 489 -5.30 27.60 -10.65
C TYR A 489 -4.28 28.32 -9.75
N GLY A 490 -4.03 29.60 -10.04
CA GLY A 490 -2.97 30.45 -9.52
C GLY A 490 -2.73 30.27 -8.04
N ASP A 491 -1.45 30.12 -7.71
CA ASP A 491 -0.85 30.06 -6.38
C ASP A 491 -1.75 29.48 -5.28
N ARG A 492 -1.81 28.13 -5.25
CA ARG A 492 -2.56 27.31 -4.28
C ARG A 492 -2.18 27.54 -2.81
N ASP A 493 -1.23 28.43 -2.55
CA ASP A 493 -0.62 28.65 -1.23
C ASP A 493 -1.07 29.95 -0.55
N ASN A 494 -1.70 30.90 -1.26
CA ASN A 494 -1.93 32.26 -0.74
C ASN A 494 -3.39 32.78 -0.82
N GLY A 495 -4.34 31.94 -1.23
CA GLY A 495 -5.76 32.32 -1.29
C GLY A 495 -6.51 32.20 0.05
N PRO A 496 -7.58 32.98 0.29
CA PRO A 496 -8.47 32.81 1.45
C PRO A 496 -9.11 31.41 1.46
N ARG A 497 -9.10 30.75 2.62
CA ARG A 497 -9.53 29.35 2.80
C ARG A 497 -11.05 29.20 2.65
N GLY A 498 -11.49 28.20 1.87
CA GLY A 498 -12.89 27.77 1.72
C GLY A 498 -13.42 27.83 0.28
N TRP A 499 -14.58 27.21 0.03
CA TRP A 499 -15.27 27.32 -1.27
C TRP A 499 -15.87 28.71 -1.45
N LYS A 500 -15.64 29.29 -2.63
CA LYS A 500 -16.20 30.58 -3.03
C LYS A 500 -16.75 30.48 -4.45
N ALA A 501 -18.07 30.37 -4.56
CA ALA A 501 -18.75 30.16 -5.83
C ALA A 501 -18.37 31.21 -6.90
N LYS A 502 -18.33 32.49 -6.55
CA LYS A 502 -18.01 33.56 -7.51
C LYS A 502 -16.61 33.41 -8.13
N GLU A 503 -15.59 33.21 -7.29
CA GLU A 503 -14.20 33.04 -7.74
C GLU A 503 -14.02 31.75 -8.56
N ALA A 504 -14.71 30.67 -8.15
CA ALA A 504 -14.67 29.40 -8.85
C ALA A 504 -15.40 29.41 -10.20
N VAL A 505 -16.37 30.32 -10.38
CA VAL A 505 -17.10 30.49 -11.64
C VAL A 505 -16.37 31.42 -12.61
N ASP A 506 -15.60 32.39 -12.12
CA ASP A 506 -14.88 33.35 -12.97
C ASP A 506 -13.90 32.67 -13.95
N ILE A 507 -13.41 31.47 -13.63
CA ILE A 507 -12.58 30.66 -14.54
C ILE A 507 -13.35 30.22 -15.81
N PHE A 508 -14.68 30.25 -15.79
CA PHE A 508 -15.56 29.91 -16.93
C PHE A 508 -15.93 31.10 -17.80
N ASN A 509 -15.59 32.33 -17.41
CA ASN A 509 -15.86 33.55 -18.18
C ASN A 509 -15.21 33.54 -19.59
N MET A 510 -14.42 32.51 -19.90
CA MET A 510 -13.75 32.32 -21.17
C MET A 510 -14.11 30.98 -21.85
N SER A 511 -15.00 30.14 -21.33
CA SER A 511 -15.28 28.81 -21.94
C SER A 511 -16.34 28.89 -23.05
N VAL A 512 -16.06 28.35 -24.23
CA VAL A 512 -17.06 28.07 -25.28
C VAL A 512 -17.64 26.66 -25.14
N LEU A 513 -18.82 26.42 -25.71
CA LEU A 513 -19.41 25.08 -25.76
C LEU A 513 -18.95 24.30 -27.00
N ASN A 514 -18.67 23.01 -26.81
CA ASN A 514 -18.41 22.07 -27.91
C ASN A 514 -19.68 21.77 -28.71
N ASP A 515 -20.84 21.73 -28.05
CA ASP A 515 -22.13 21.38 -28.62
C ASP A 515 -23.24 22.19 -27.96
N ASP A 516 -24.43 22.20 -28.56
CA ASP A 516 -25.60 22.81 -27.94
C ASP A 516 -25.99 22.03 -26.66
N PRO A 517 -26.44 22.72 -25.59
CA PRO A 517 -26.84 22.05 -24.36
C PRO A 517 -27.92 20.99 -24.60
N GLY A 518 -27.68 19.78 -24.11
CA GLY A 518 -28.57 18.61 -24.23
C GLY A 518 -28.27 17.69 -25.40
N MET A 519 -27.35 18.06 -26.32
CA MET A 519 -27.12 17.29 -27.54
C MET A 519 -26.45 15.93 -27.32
N ARG A 520 -25.44 15.88 -26.44
CA ARG A 520 -24.71 14.64 -26.14
C ARG A 520 -24.03 14.69 -24.80
N TYR A 521 -23.60 13.53 -24.34
CA TYR A 521 -22.73 13.41 -23.18
C TYR A 521 -21.31 13.95 -23.48
N LEU A 522 -20.81 14.80 -22.58
CA LEU A 522 -19.47 15.38 -22.54
C LEU A 522 -19.04 15.56 -21.09
N TYR A 523 -18.08 14.75 -20.61
CA TYR A 523 -17.64 14.80 -19.22
C TYR A 523 -16.98 16.14 -18.87
N SER A 524 -17.50 16.86 -17.86
CA SER A 524 -17.00 18.18 -17.50
C SER A 524 -16.88 18.37 -15.98
N SER A 525 -15.64 18.52 -15.47
CA SER A 525 -15.43 18.98 -14.10
C SER A 525 -15.92 20.41 -13.91
N TYR A 526 -15.73 21.25 -14.92
CA TYR A 526 -16.16 22.64 -14.93
C TYR A 526 -17.69 22.78 -14.86
N GLY A 527 -18.43 21.89 -15.52
CA GLY A 527 -19.88 21.81 -15.35
C GLY A 527 -20.30 21.57 -13.90
N PHE A 528 -19.60 20.70 -13.16
CA PHE A 528 -19.88 20.46 -11.74
C PHE A 528 -19.50 21.62 -10.82
N VAL A 529 -18.51 22.43 -11.17
CA VAL A 529 -18.19 23.66 -10.43
C VAL A 529 -19.33 24.67 -10.54
N LEU A 530 -19.91 24.84 -11.74
CA LEU A 530 -21.12 25.64 -11.95
C LEU A 530 -22.34 25.08 -11.21
N ALA A 531 -22.54 23.76 -11.24
CA ALA A 531 -23.61 23.13 -10.45
C ALA A 531 -23.44 23.39 -8.95
N GLY A 532 -22.20 23.32 -8.44
CA GLY A 532 -21.88 23.65 -7.06
C GLY A 532 -22.14 25.12 -6.71
N ALA A 533 -21.93 26.04 -7.65
CA ALA A 533 -22.27 27.45 -7.46
C ALA A 533 -23.79 27.68 -7.39
N ALA A 534 -24.58 26.93 -8.16
CA ALA A 534 -26.04 26.96 -8.04
C ALA A 534 -26.51 26.43 -6.67
N VAL A 535 -25.95 25.31 -6.22
CA VAL A 535 -26.21 24.76 -4.88
C VAL A 535 -25.79 25.77 -3.80
N ASP A 536 -24.63 26.41 -3.93
CA ASP A 536 -24.13 27.44 -2.99
C ASP A 536 -25.10 28.61 -2.86
N LYS A 537 -25.61 29.10 -3.99
CA LYS A 537 -26.55 30.23 -4.03
C LYS A 537 -27.86 29.96 -3.29
N VAL A 538 -28.32 28.72 -3.35
CA VAL A 538 -29.67 28.31 -2.96
C VAL A 538 -29.70 27.72 -1.56
N SER A 539 -28.63 27.05 -1.16
CA SER A 539 -28.55 26.39 0.13
C SER A 539 -28.41 27.38 1.29
N PRO A 540 -29.08 27.11 2.44
CA PRO A 540 -28.80 27.79 3.69
C PRO A 540 -27.30 27.74 4.03
N ASP A 541 -26.72 28.92 4.27
CA ASP A 541 -25.31 29.14 4.65
C ASP A 541 -24.26 28.71 3.59
N GLY A 542 -24.69 28.31 2.40
CA GLY A 542 -23.81 27.97 1.27
C GLY A 542 -23.48 26.48 1.13
N TYR A 543 -22.70 26.16 0.10
CA TYR A 543 -22.50 24.79 -0.40
C TYR A 543 -21.89 23.85 0.64
N HIS A 544 -20.75 24.22 1.24
CA HIS A 544 -20.06 23.33 2.16
C HIS A 544 -20.82 23.16 3.49
N PRO A 545 -21.39 24.22 4.12
CA PRO A 545 -22.30 24.06 5.26
C PRO A 545 -23.49 23.13 4.96
N TRP A 546 -24.10 23.22 3.78
CA TRP A 546 -25.15 22.29 3.36
C TRP A 546 -24.66 20.85 3.30
N VAL A 547 -23.52 20.60 2.65
CA VAL A 547 -22.90 19.27 2.58
C VAL A 547 -22.55 18.76 3.99
N LYS A 548 -22.06 19.63 4.87
CA LYS A 548 -21.72 19.28 6.25
C LYS A 548 -22.94 18.78 7.02
N GLU A 549 -24.05 19.51 6.92
CA GLU A 549 -25.29 19.17 7.63
C GLU A 549 -26.00 17.95 7.03
N ASN A 550 -26.13 17.91 5.71
CA ASN A 550 -27.06 17.00 5.02
C ASN A 550 -26.40 15.76 4.42
N ILE A 551 -25.06 15.70 4.39
CA ILE A 551 -24.32 14.56 3.83
C ILE A 551 -23.30 14.05 4.85
N ILE A 552 -22.37 14.90 5.31
CA ILE A 552 -21.30 14.51 6.23
C ILE A 552 -21.87 14.01 7.55
N LYS A 553 -22.76 14.78 8.21
CA LYS A 553 -23.41 14.33 9.46
C LYS A 553 -24.32 13.13 9.24
N VAL A 554 -25.08 13.09 8.15
CA VAL A 554 -26.03 12.00 7.85
C VAL A 554 -25.32 10.66 7.69
N ALA A 555 -24.17 10.63 7.03
CA ALA A 555 -23.38 9.41 6.84
C ALA A 555 -22.22 9.23 7.85
N ASP A 556 -22.10 10.10 8.85
CA ASP A 556 -21.03 10.11 9.85
C ASP A 556 -19.62 10.09 9.22
N LEU A 557 -19.38 11.01 8.26
CA LEU A 557 -18.13 11.12 7.50
C LEU A 557 -17.08 11.96 8.25
N ARG A 558 -16.53 11.42 9.34
CA ARG A 558 -15.80 12.18 10.38
C ARG A 558 -14.52 12.90 9.94
N SER A 559 -13.91 12.43 8.86
CA SER A 559 -12.63 12.91 8.33
C SER A 559 -12.78 13.71 7.03
N MET A 560 -13.98 13.71 6.44
CA MET A 560 -14.27 14.39 5.18
C MET A 560 -14.32 15.89 5.37
N ASP A 561 -13.46 16.60 4.65
CA ASP A 561 -13.47 18.06 4.61
C ASP A 561 -12.83 18.57 3.30
N TYR A 562 -12.80 19.89 3.09
CA TYR A 562 -11.89 20.47 2.11
C TYR A 562 -10.44 20.44 2.63
N CYS A 563 -9.48 20.38 1.71
CA CYS A 563 -8.06 20.41 2.04
C CYS A 563 -7.66 21.73 2.72
N GLU A 564 -6.88 21.62 3.80
CA GLU A 564 -6.24 22.74 4.49
C GLU A 564 -4.74 22.85 4.23
N GLU A 565 -4.06 21.73 3.94
CA GLU A 565 -2.61 21.64 3.73
C GLU A 565 -2.26 20.70 2.55
N LYS A 566 -1.09 20.89 1.95
CA LYS A 566 -0.60 20.01 0.86
C LYS A 566 -0.49 18.56 1.34
N GLY A 567 -1.17 17.65 0.64
CA GLY A 567 -1.08 16.21 0.88
C GLY A 567 0.03 15.56 0.04
N PRO A 568 0.76 14.57 0.60
CA PRO A 568 1.77 13.83 -0.15
C PRO A 568 1.12 12.90 -1.19
N GLY A 569 1.82 12.66 -2.29
CA GLY A 569 1.44 11.62 -3.25
C GLY A 569 2.47 11.48 -4.38
N HIS A 570 2.13 10.67 -5.38
CA HIS A 570 3.03 10.41 -6.50
C HIS A 570 2.33 10.62 -7.83
N HIS A 571 3.01 11.31 -8.71
CA HIS A 571 2.82 11.13 -10.13
C HIS A 571 3.62 9.89 -10.52
N MET A 572 2.95 8.75 -10.65
CA MET A 572 3.47 7.68 -11.50
C MET A 572 3.34 8.20 -12.93
N ASN A 573 4.26 7.96 -13.86
CA ASN A 573 3.95 8.15 -15.28
C ASN A 573 3.40 6.82 -15.83
N GLN A 574 3.08 6.74 -17.14
CA GLN A 574 2.79 5.46 -17.79
C GLN A 574 3.94 4.46 -17.63
N ASP A 575 5.18 4.98 -17.51
CA ASP A 575 6.41 4.22 -17.30
C ASP A 575 6.59 3.52 -15.94
N GLY A 576 5.61 3.59 -15.05
CA GLY A 576 5.69 2.97 -13.72
C GLY A 576 6.70 3.62 -12.77
N MET A 577 7.41 4.69 -13.18
CA MET A 577 8.32 5.46 -12.34
C MET A 577 7.54 6.41 -11.44
N LEU A 578 7.85 6.35 -10.14
CA LEU A 578 7.21 7.19 -9.13
C LEU A 578 7.97 8.50 -8.95
N ILE A 579 7.35 9.60 -9.34
CA ILE A 579 7.81 10.96 -9.08
C ILE A 579 6.95 11.53 -7.94
N THR A 580 7.58 12.05 -6.88
CA THR A 580 6.83 12.77 -5.84
C THR A 580 6.10 13.96 -6.43
N SER A 581 4.80 14.03 -6.16
CA SER A 581 3.96 15.13 -6.56
C SER A 581 3.05 15.47 -5.38
N ASP A 582 3.32 16.60 -4.74
CA ASP A 582 2.44 17.13 -3.71
C ASP A 582 1.32 17.93 -4.39
N LEU A 583 0.07 17.66 -4.01
CA LEU A 583 -1.07 18.40 -4.53
C LEU A 583 -1.46 19.48 -3.53
N GLY A 584 -1.47 20.72 -4.00
CA GLY A 584 -2.08 21.83 -3.26
C GLY A 584 -3.60 21.72 -3.16
N CYS A 585 -4.17 22.43 -2.19
CA CYS A 585 -5.60 22.39 -1.95
C CYS A 585 -6.40 22.89 -3.15
N ASN A 586 -7.33 22.06 -3.62
CA ASN A 586 -8.14 22.30 -4.81
C ASN A 586 -9.50 22.95 -4.47
N GLN A 587 -9.49 23.96 -3.60
CA GLN A 587 -10.72 24.61 -3.11
C GLN A 587 -11.57 25.23 -4.24
N PRO A 588 -11.02 25.89 -5.27
CA PRO A 588 -11.80 26.42 -6.40
C PRO A 588 -12.52 25.36 -7.25
N VAL A 589 -12.24 24.07 -7.05
CA VAL A 589 -12.93 22.97 -7.72
C VAL A 589 -13.55 22.00 -6.72
N LEU A 590 -13.84 22.46 -5.49
CA LEU A 590 -14.43 21.64 -4.42
C LEU A 590 -15.63 20.80 -4.90
N PRO A 591 -16.64 21.36 -5.60
CA PRO A 591 -17.80 20.60 -6.07
C PRO A 591 -17.51 19.52 -7.11
N ALA A 592 -16.37 19.62 -7.80
CA ALA A 592 -15.99 18.74 -8.89
C ALA A 592 -14.89 17.75 -8.51
N GLY A 593 -14.09 18.03 -7.48
CA GLY A 593 -12.95 17.19 -7.12
C GLY A 593 -12.24 17.49 -5.80
N GLY A 594 -12.59 18.56 -5.08
CA GLY A 594 -11.71 19.08 -4.03
C GLY A 594 -11.84 18.42 -2.64
N TYR A 595 -12.81 17.53 -2.40
CA TYR A 595 -12.95 16.90 -1.09
C TYR A 595 -11.79 15.95 -0.78
N GLU A 596 -11.41 15.91 0.49
CA GLU A 596 -10.39 15.04 1.06
C GLU A 596 -11.01 14.26 2.22
N SER A 597 -10.74 12.96 2.28
CA SER A 597 -11.18 12.12 3.40
C SER A 597 -10.39 10.80 3.42
N ASN A 598 -10.67 9.94 4.39
CA ASN A 598 -10.09 8.61 4.48
C ASN A 598 -10.97 7.53 3.80
N ILE A 599 -10.45 6.30 3.76
CA ILE A 599 -11.13 5.17 3.10
C ILE A 599 -12.40 4.71 3.83
N CYS A 600 -12.43 4.85 5.16
CA CYS A 600 -13.59 4.49 5.97
C CYS A 600 -14.79 5.37 5.62
N ASP A 601 -14.59 6.69 5.56
CA ASP A 601 -15.67 7.61 5.20
C ASP A 601 -16.10 7.43 3.74
N LEU A 602 -15.19 7.13 2.82
CA LEU A 602 -15.58 6.83 1.45
C LEU A 602 -16.46 5.58 1.37
N ALA A 603 -16.17 4.55 2.18
CA ALA A 603 -16.98 3.35 2.25
C ALA A 603 -18.37 3.64 2.85
N LYS A 604 -18.45 4.48 3.89
CA LYS A 604 -19.75 4.92 4.46
C LYS A 604 -20.56 5.73 3.48
N TYR A 605 -19.92 6.61 2.72
CA TYR A 605 -20.56 7.41 1.70
C TYR A 605 -21.14 6.52 0.59
N ALA A 606 -20.37 5.55 0.10
CA ALA A 606 -20.82 4.54 -0.86
C ALA A 606 -21.99 3.69 -0.30
N TYR A 607 -21.88 3.26 0.96
CA TYR A 607 -22.95 2.52 1.63
C TYR A 607 -24.23 3.35 1.76
N ALA A 608 -24.13 4.61 2.20
CA ALA A 608 -25.25 5.54 2.33
C ALA A 608 -25.93 5.84 0.98
N LEU A 609 -25.16 5.97 -0.11
CA LEU A 609 -25.71 6.03 -1.47
C LEU A 609 -26.48 4.75 -1.82
N SER A 610 -25.89 3.58 -1.56
CA SER A 610 -26.50 2.28 -1.89
C SER A 610 -27.85 2.08 -1.17
N THR A 611 -27.97 2.56 0.07
CA THR A 611 -29.20 2.43 0.86
C THR A 611 -30.19 3.59 0.64
N GLY A 612 -29.80 4.63 -0.09
CA GLY A 612 -30.63 5.83 -0.29
C GLY A 612 -30.71 6.75 0.93
N LYS A 613 -29.73 6.70 1.84
CA LYS A 613 -29.77 7.40 3.14
C LYS A 613 -29.82 8.93 3.03
N PHE A 614 -29.44 9.50 1.89
CA PHE A 614 -29.34 10.94 1.70
C PHE A 614 -30.62 11.61 1.21
N LEU A 615 -31.58 10.84 0.70
CA LEU A 615 -32.81 11.36 0.12
C LEU A 615 -34.01 10.92 0.96
N ASP A 616 -34.98 11.80 1.11
CA ASP A 616 -36.20 11.55 1.88
C ASP A 616 -37.19 10.66 1.10
N SER A 617 -37.07 10.62 -0.23
CA SER A 617 -37.92 9.87 -1.15
C SER A 617 -37.14 8.81 -1.97
N ASN A 618 -37.42 8.68 -3.26
CA ASN A 618 -36.91 7.59 -4.09
C ASN A 618 -35.44 7.78 -4.48
N LYS A 619 -34.56 6.97 -3.89
CA LYS A 619 -33.11 6.97 -4.17
C LYS A 619 -32.74 6.81 -5.64
N THR A 620 -33.61 6.19 -6.45
CA THR A 620 -33.31 5.92 -7.86
C THR A 620 -33.24 7.20 -8.71
N VAL A 621 -33.71 8.35 -8.21
CA VAL A 621 -33.56 9.65 -8.89
C VAL A 621 -32.10 9.97 -9.28
N LEU A 622 -31.12 9.48 -8.51
CA LEU A 622 -29.70 9.68 -8.78
C LEU A 622 -29.18 8.91 -10.01
N TRP A 623 -29.93 7.95 -10.54
CA TRP A 623 -29.54 7.13 -11.70
C TRP A 623 -30.69 6.77 -12.66
N ASP A 624 -31.93 7.20 -12.41
CA ASP A 624 -33.10 6.97 -13.29
C ASP A 624 -33.16 7.97 -14.45
N ASN A 625 -32.68 9.21 -14.24
CA ASN A 625 -32.66 10.26 -15.25
C ASN A 625 -31.43 10.13 -16.16
N MET A 626 -31.29 8.96 -16.78
CA MET A 626 -30.08 8.56 -17.49
C MET A 626 -29.89 9.32 -18.80
N VAL A 627 -28.65 9.77 -19.02
CA VAL A 627 -28.13 10.02 -20.37
C VAL A 627 -27.28 8.83 -20.76
N THR A 628 -27.61 8.21 -21.89
CA THR A 628 -26.85 7.08 -22.43
C THR A 628 -25.44 7.54 -22.77
N VAL A 629 -24.44 6.91 -22.15
CA VAL A 629 -23.03 7.11 -22.45
C VAL A 629 -22.61 6.01 -23.42
N SER A 630 -23.10 6.07 -24.66
CA SER A 630 -22.85 5.02 -25.66
C SER A 630 -21.56 5.29 -26.44
N ARG A 631 -20.63 4.31 -26.42
CA ARG A 631 -19.50 4.18 -27.34
C ARG A 631 -19.83 3.30 -28.57
N SER A 632 -20.98 2.62 -28.55
CA SER A 632 -21.52 1.71 -29.57
C SER A 632 -23.01 1.48 -29.32
N SER A 633 -23.81 1.24 -30.37
CA SER A 633 -25.26 0.96 -30.28
C SER A 633 -25.62 -0.29 -29.45
N SER A 634 -24.64 -1.13 -29.09
CA SER A 634 -24.79 -2.28 -28.19
C SER A 634 -24.77 -1.93 -26.69
N ASP A 635 -24.28 -0.76 -26.29
CA ASP A 635 -24.01 -0.38 -24.88
C ASP A 635 -25.18 0.37 -24.20
N ALA A 636 -26.43 0.10 -24.61
CA ALA A 636 -27.62 0.82 -24.14
C ALA A 636 -27.88 0.75 -22.61
N THR A 637 -27.09 -0.03 -21.88
CA THR A 637 -27.18 -0.22 -20.42
C THR A 637 -26.22 0.66 -19.61
N ARG A 638 -25.39 1.51 -20.24
CA ARG A 638 -24.47 2.43 -19.56
C ARG A 638 -24.98 3.87 -19.56
N GLY A 639 -24.97 4.52 -18.39
CA GLY A 639 -25.40 5.90 -18.26
C GLY A 639 -24.64 6.71 -17.21
N TYR A 640 -24.87 8.02 -17.23
CA TYR A 640 -24.35 8.97 -16.26
C TYR A 640 -25.45 9.89 -15.75
N SER A 641 -25.48 10.14 -14.45
CA SER A 641 -26.39 11.10 -13.82
C SER A 641 -25.89 11.52 -12.44
N TYR A 642 -26.15 12.76 -12.03
CA TYR A 642 -25.82 13.30 -10.70
C TYR A 642 -24.39 12.99 -10.19
N GLY A 643 -23.40 12.93 -11.08
CA GLY A 643 -22.02 12.62 -10.69
C GLY A 643 -21.73 11.14 -10.47
N LEU A 644 -22.56 10.23 -11.01
CA LEU A 644 -22.45 8.78 -10.91
C LEU A 644 -22.56 8.15 -12.31
N ASN A 645 -21.74 7.13 -12.56
CA ASN A 645 -21.93 6.22 -13.68
C ASN A 645 -22.76 5.03 -13.20
N PHE A 646 -23.49 4.41 -14.10
CA PHE A 646 -24.18 3.15 -13.81
C PHE A 646 -24.22 2.25 -15.04
N GLU A 647 -24.29 0.94 -14.75
CA GLU A 647 -24.32 -0.11 -15.76
C GLU A 647 -25.23 -1.26 -15.29
N GLY A 648 -26.07 -1.78 -16.17
CA GLY A 648 -26.95 -2.91 -15.87
C GLY A 648 -28.29 -2.49 -15.24
N THR A 649 -29.06 -3.45 -14.74
CA THR A 649 -30.39 -3.23 -14.14
C THR A 649 -30.66 -4.22 -13.00
N GLY A 650 -31.66 -3.91 -12.16
CA GLY A 650 -32.12 -4.82 -11.11
C GLY A 650 -31.00 -5.20 -10.14
N LYS A 651 -30.77 -6.51 -9.95
CA LYS A 651 -29.71 -7.03 -9.06
C LYS A 651 -28.29 -6.76 -9.59
N ASP A 652 -28.14 -6.59 -10.89
CA ASP A 652 -26.84 -6.43 -11.58
C ASP A 652 -26.54 -4.94 -11.85
N LEU A 653 -27.38 -4.01 -11.37
CA LEU A 653 -27.14 -2.57 -11.46
C LEU A 653 -25.89 -2.21 -10.63
N ARG A 654 -24.80 -1.89 -11.33
CA ARG A 654 -23.56 -1.36 -10.74
C ARG A 654 -23.59 0.16 -10.82
N VAL A 655 -23.40 0.85 -9.70
CA VAL A 655 -23.23 2.31 -9.63
C VAL A 655 -21.80 2.61 -9.21
N TRP A 656 -21.12 3.51 -9.92
CA TRP A 656 -19.70 3.77 -9.68
C TRP A 656 -19.23 5.16 -10.11
N HIS A 657 -18.12 5.61 -9.56
CA HIS A 657 -17.38 6.75 -10.07
C HIS A 657 -15.89 6.64 -9.71
N GLY A 658 -15.02 6.99 -10.64
CA GLY A 658 -13.57 7.08 -10.42
C GLY A 658 -13.10 8.53 -10.23
N GLY A 659 -11.96 8.72 -9.57
CA GLY A 659 -11.33 10.03 -9.40
C GLY A 659 -9.87 10.03 -9.84
N LYS A 660 -9.40 11.16 -10.38
CA LYS A 660 -8.01 11.39 -10.79
C LYS A 660 -7.60 12.81 -10.47
N HIS A 661 -6.50 12.96 -9.74
CA HIS A 661 -5.69 14.18 -9.71
C HIS A 661 -4.24 13.82 -10.08
N ASN A 662 -3.31 14.77 -10.02
CA ASN A 662 -1.90 14.56 -10.37
C ASN A 662 -1.10 13.72 -9.35
N ASN A 663 -1.69 13.36 -8.20
CA ASN A 663 -1.02 12.56 -7.18
C ASN A 663 -1.89 11.48 -6.53
N VAL A 664 -3.13 11.31 -7.00
CA VAL A 664 -4.08 10.35 -6.43
C VAL A 664 -5.01 9.77 -7.50
N ARG A 665 -5.36 8.51 -7.32
CA ARG A 665 -6.48 7.84 -7.98
C ARG A 665 -7.45 7.33 -6.91
N SER A 666 -8.73 7.42 -7.20
CA SER A 666 -9.78 6.86 -6.35
C SER A 666 -10.78 6.08 -7.19
N HIS A 667 -11.43 5.10 -6.59
CA HIS A 667 -12.51 4.33 -7.18
C HIS A 667 -13.57 4.04 -6.13
N MET A 668 -14.83 4.20 -6.50
CA MET A 668 -15.98 3.82 -5.69
C MET A 668 -16.96 3.08 -6.58
N GLU A 669 -17.36 1.88 -6.18
CA GLU A 669 -18.46 1.13 -6.79
C GLU A 669 -19.32 0.45 -5.74
N PHE A 670 -20.61 0.31 -6.03
CA PHE A 670 -21.57 -0.41 -5.20
C PHE A 670 -22.77 -0.91 -6.02
N PHE A 671 -23.49 -1.86 -5.46
CA PHE A 671 -24.68 -2.47 -6.02
C PHE A 671 -25.88 -2.12 -5.13
N PRO A 672 -26.83 -1.28 -5.60
CA PRO A 672 -27.95 -0.81 -4.76
C PRO A 672 -28.91 -1.93 -4.33
N ALA A 673 -28.87 -3.09 -4.99
CA ALA A 673 -29.77 -4.22 -4.73
C ALA A 673 -29.46 -4.94 -3.42
N ASP A 674 -28.19 -5.04 -3.04
CA ASP A 674 -27.73 -5.77 -1.85
C ASP A 674 -26.80 -4.94 -0.96
N SER A 675 -26.49 -3.68 -1.31
CA SER A 675 -25.55 -2.84 -0.59
C SER A 675 -24.17 -3.50 -0.43
N THR A 676 -23.70 -4.19 -1.47
CA THR A 676 -22.31 -4.62 -1.62
C THR A 676 -21.52 -3.54 -2.35
N GLY A 677 -20.27 -3.26 -1.97
CA GLY A 677 -19.44 -2.27 -2.63
C GLY A 677 -17.95 -2.34 -2.30
N ILE A 678 -17.16 -1.71 -3.16
CA ILE A 678 -15.70 -1.65 -3.12
C ILE A 678 -15.28 -0.20 -3.29
N VAL A 679 -14.44 0.28 -2.39
CA VAL A 679 -13.81 1.60 -2.50
C VAL A 679 -12.29 1.48 -2.36
N LEU A 680 -11.57 2.24 -3.19
CA LEU A 680 -10.12 2.17 -3.32
C LEU A 680 -9.56 3.60 -3.44
N ILE A 681 -8.44 3.88 -2.77
CA ILE A 681 -7.70 5.15 -2.94
C ILE A 681 -6.19 4.85 -2.99
N ALA A 682 -5.51 5.29 -4.03
CA ALA A 682 -4.07 5.13 -4.22
C ALA A 682 -3.38 6.48 -4.40
N PRO A 683 -2.22 6.73 -3.75
CA PRO A 683 -1.42 7.95 -3.89
C PRO A 683 -0.56 7.88 -5.17
N ALA A 684 -1.13 7.40 -6.28
CA ALA A 684 -0.48 7.19 -7.56
C ALA A 684 -1.50 7.31 -8.71
N VAL A 685 -1.22 8.20 -9.66
CA VAL A 685 -2.13 8.58 -10.75
C VAL A 685 -2.47 7.44 -11.71
N TYR A 686 -1.52 6.55 -12.01
CA TYR A 686 -1.69 5.46 -12.98
C TYR A 686 -2.10 4.13 -12.36
N SER A 687 -2.66 4.14 -11.14
CA SER A 687 -3.24 2.92 -10.58
C SER A 687 -4.54 2.55 -11.30
N GLU A 688 -4.60 1.34 -11.84
CA GLU A 688 -5.78 0.75 -12.50
C GLU A 688 -6.74 0.17 -11.45
N LEU A 689 -7.28 1.06 -10.61
CA LEU A 689 -8.20 0.70 -9.53
C LEU A 689 -9.48 -0.01 -10.00
N PRO A 690 -10.10 0.34 -11.15
CA PRO A 690 -11.24 -0.42 -11.67
C PRO A 690 -10.90 -1.89 -11.96
N ARG A 691 -9.67 -2.17 -12.43
CA ARG A 691 -9.19 -3.53 -12.66
C ARG A 691 -9.08 -4.30 -11.35
N LEU A 692 -8.52 -3.68 -10.31
CA LEU A 692 -8.45 -4.29 -8.97
C LEU A 692 -9.85 -4.54 -8.39
N ALA A 693 -10.79 -3.60 -8.53
CA ALA A 693 -12.16 -3.80 -8.07
C ALA A 693 -12.84 -4.98 -8.77
N ARG A 694 -12.68 -5.09 -10.11
CA ARG A 694 -13.17 -6.25 -10.89
C ARG A 694 -12.53 -7.57 -10.42
N TYR A 695 -11.23 -7.56 -10.17
CA TYR A 695 -10.50 -8.73 -9.68
C TYR A 695 -11.00 -9.17 -8.29
N ILE A 696 -11.19 -8.23 -7.36
CA ILE A 696 -11.79 -8.52 -6.03
C ILE A 696 -13.19 -9.12 -6.19
N ARG A 697 -14.02 -8.58 -7.09
CA ARG A 697 -15.37 -9.10 -7.36
C ARG A 697 -15.35 -10.54 -7.86
N GLN A 698 -14.47 -10.84 -8.81
CA GLN A 698 -14.34 -12.19 -9.37
C GLN A 698 -13.90 -13.19 -8.30
N GLU A 699 -12.85 -12.87 -7.54
CA GLU A 699 -12.29 -13.74 -6.49
C GLU A 699 -13.30 -13.99 -5.35
N LEU A 700 -14.13 -12.99 -5.01
CA LEU A 700 -15.18 -13.15 -4.00
C LEU A 700 -16.52 -13.67 -4.55
N SER A 701 -16.61 -13.91 -5.87
CA SER A 701 -17.88 -14.22 -6.56
C SER A 701 -19.00 -13.20 -6.28
N LEU A 702 -18.65 -11.92 -6.19
CA LEU A 702 -19.57 -10.80 -5.99
C LEU A 702 -19.91 -10.16 -7.32
N HIS A 703 -21.14 -10.36 -7.82
CA HIS A 703 -21.56 -9.82 -9.12
C HIS A 703 -20.51 -10.06 -10.22
N PRO A 704 -20.10 -11.32 -10.45
CA PRO A 704 -19.01 -11.64 -11.38
C PRO A 704 -19.42 -11.29 -12.82
N GLU A 705 -18.51 -10.63 -13.53
CA GLU A 705 -18.65 -10.37 -14.97
C GLU A 705 -18.23 -11.60 -15.78
N SER A 706 -18.74 -11.74 -17.01
CA SER A 706 -18.35 -12.81 -17.94
C SER A 706 -16.97 -12.59 -18.58
N SER A 707 -16.34 -11.43 -18.37
CA SER A 707 -15.05 -11.05 -18.94
C SER A 707 -13.89 -11.74 -18.20
N ASN A 708 -12.94 -12.29 -18.96
CA ASN A 708 -11.77 -12.97 -18.42
C ASN A 708 -10.75 -11.94 -17.89
N ILE A 709 -10.64 -11.79 -16.55
CA ILE A 709 -9.68 -10.87 -15.90
C ILE A 709 -8.26 -11.45 -15.87
N ASN A 710 -8.11 -12.76 -16.10
CA ASN A 710 -6.82 -13.45 -16.05
C ASN A 710 -5.95 -13.21 -17.29
N GLY A 711 -6.50 -12.64 -18.36
CA GLY A 711 -5.72 -12.26 -19.55
C GLY A 711 -5.12 -10.86 -19.50
N ASP A 712 -5.49 -10.04 -18.50
CA ASP A 712 -4.97 -8.67 -18.36
C ASP A 712 -3.77 -8.66 -17.41
N THR A 713 -2.53 -8.82 -17.89
CA THR A 713 -1.34 -8.49 -17.10
C THR A 713 -1.45 -7.04 -16.62
N PRO A 714 -1.30 -6.72 -15.33
CA PRO A 714 -1.27 -5.34 -14.86
C PRO A 714 0.05 -4.74 -15.30
N ARG A 715 -0.11 -4.02 -16.40
CA ARG A 715 0.85 -3.54 -17.37
C ARG A 715 1.90 -2.61 -16.79
N ASP A 716 3.16 -2.83 -17.15
CA ASP A 716 4.13 -1.77 -17.41
C ASP A 716 3.72 -1.12 -18.74
N ARG A 717 2.67 -0.26 -18.71
CA ARG A 717 2.13 0.36 -19.93
C ARG A 717 3.20 1.20 -20.62
N CYS A 718 2.96 1.38 -21.92
CA CYS A 718 3.71 2.22 -22.84
C CYS A 718 4.53 3.34 -22.17
N ARG A 719 5.84 3.25 -22.34
CA ARG A 719 6.78 4.30 -21.99
C ARG A 719 6.93 5.21 -23.18
N SER A 720 6.07 6.23 -23.29
CA SER A 720 6.12 7.18 -24.41
C SER A 720 7.47 7.91 -24.54
N ASN A 721 8.32 7.89 -23.50
CA ASN A 721 9.69 8.42 -23.55
C ASN A 721 10.70 7.43 -24.17
N MET A 722 10.25 6.24 -24.55
CA MET A 722 10.98 5.17 -25.25
C MET A 722 10.35 4.87 -26.62
N GLU A 723 9.45 5.73 -27.09
CA GLU A 723 8.95 5.80 -28.48
C GLU A 723 9.79 6.85 -29.23
N ASN A 724 11.07 6.56 -29.44
CA ASN A 724 12.05 7.51 -29.98
C ASN A 724 12.82 6.97 -31.21
N GLY A 725 12.47 5.79 -31.70
CA GLY A 725 13.18 5.07 -32.76
C GLY A 725 14.55 4.50 -32.37
N GLU A 726 15.00 4.66 -31.12
CA GLU A 726 16.28 4.17 -30.61
C GLU A 726 16.11 3.00 -29.64
N ASP A 727 14.97 2.91 -28.95
CA ASP A 727 14.65 1.85 -27.98
C ASP A 727 13.83 0.73 -28.66
N LEU A 728 14.53 -0.21 -29.33
CA LEU A 728 13.94 -1.34 -30.07
C LEU A 728 14.03 -2.65 -29.29
N PHE A 729 12.97 -3.45 -29.38
CA PHE A 729 12.79 -4.69 -28.63
C PHE A 729 12.43 -5.86 -29.54
N HIS A 730 12.93 -7.03 -29.18
CA HIS A 730 12.49 -8.32 -29.71
C HIS A 730 12.10 -9.24 -28.57
N GLY A 731 11.12 -10.11 -28.80
CA GLY A 731 10.70 -11.08 -27.81
C GLY A 731 10.23 -12.34 -28.47
N VAL A 732 10.33 -13.43 -27.73
CA VAL A 732 9.84 -14.74 -28.14
C VAL A 732 8.84 -15.21 -27.10
N TRP A 733 7.64 -15.56 -27.55
CA TRP A 733 6.59 -16.07 -26.70
C TRP A 733 6.30 -17.53 -27.00
N ARG A 734 6.05 -18.33 -25.96
CA ARG A 734 5.72 -19.75 -26.08
C ARG A 734 4.46 -20.11 -25.30
N LYS A 735 3.64 -20.99 -25.86
CA LYS A 735 2.38 -21.40 -25.24
C LYS A 735 2.61 -22.02 -23.86
N THR A 736 1.92 -21.52 -22.84
CA THR A 736 2.01 -22.03 -21.47
C THR A 736 0.74 -21.70 -20.66
N SER A 737 0.75 -22.04 -19.38
CA SER A 737 -0.18 -21.50 -18.35
C SER A 737 0.45 -20.43 -17.46
N ASP A 738 1.74 -20.18 -17.63
CA ASP A 738 2.53 -19.24 -16.83
C ASP A 738 2.57 -17.86 -17.49
N ASP A 739 2.98 -16.85 -16.72
CA ASP A 739 3.07 -15.46 -17.15
C ASP A 739 4.24 -14.78 -16.43
N VAL A 740 4.74 -13.68 -16.98
CA VAL A 740 5.94 -13.00 -16.47
C VAL A 740 5.64 -11.56 -16.05
N LEU A 741 6.51 -11.03 -15.21
CA LEU A 741 6.52 -9.64 -14.80
C LEU A 741 7.76 -8.96 -15.37
N ILE A 742 7.58 -7.90 -16.15
CA ILE A 742 8.68 -7.14 -16.77
C ILE A 742 8.96 -5.89 -15.92
N ARG A 743 10.22 -5.46 -15.73
CA ARG A 743 10.54 -4.21 -15.03
C ARG A 743 11.65 -3.47 -15.76
N THR A 744 11.34 -2.31 -16.35
CA THR A 744 12.29 -1.61 -17.23
C THR A 744 12.77 -0.25 -16.71
N GLY A 745 13.92 0.19 -17.20
CA GLY A 745 14.51 1.53 -17.11
C GLY A 745 14.83 2.00 -15.70
N TYR A 746 15.34 1.11 -14.86
CA TYR A 746 15.88 1.48 -13.56
C TYR A 746 17.40 1.75 -13.65
N GLU A 747 17.87 2.85 -13.07
CA GLU A 747 19.29 2.98 -12.75
C GLU A 747 19.68 1.91 -11.71
N LYS A 748 20.95 1.45 -11.74
CA LYS A 748 21.45 0.30 -10.97
C LYS A 748 20.92 0.20 -9.52
N ARG A 749 20.99 1.27 -8.72
CA ARG A 749 20.54 1.23 -7.32
C ARG A 749 19.03 0.96 -7.21
N GLY A 750 18.24 1.59 -8.06
CA GLY A 750 16.79 1.39 -8.13
C GLY A 750 16.47 -0.05 -8.55
N PHE A 751 17.16 -0.54 -9.57
CA PHE A 751 16.99 -1.87 -10.13
C PHE A 751 17.18 -2.96 -9.08
N PHE A 752 18.35 -3.01 -8.43
CA PHE A 752 18.64 -4.04 -7.41
C PHE A 752 17.73 -3.95 -6.18
N ASN A 753 17.26 -2.75 -5.80
CA ASN A 753 16.27 -2.61 -4.73
C ASN A 753 14.92 -3.20 -5.15
N GLN A 754 14.50 -2.96 -6.38
CA GLN A 754 13.26 -3.50 -6.93
C GLN A 754 13.33 -5.02 -7.04
N MET A 755 14.42 -5.57 -7.57
CA MET A 755 14.62 -7.03 -7.65
C MET A 755 14.62 -7.68 -6.26
N GLY A 756 15.26 -7.04 -5.27
CA GLY A 756 15.20 -7.51 -3.88
C GLY A 756 13.79 -7.47 -3.29
N PHE A 757 13.00 -6.44 -3.61
CA PHE A 757 11.59 -6.36 -3.21
C PHE A 757 10.76 -7.47 -3.85
N LEU A 758 10.87 -7.68 -5.15
CA LEU A 758 10.13 -8.69 -5.91
C LEU A 758 10.48 -10.11 -5.48
N LYS A 759 11.77 -10.38 -5.24
CA LYS A 759 12.25 -11.64 -4.65
C LYS A 759 11.63 -11.96 -3.29
N ASN A 760 11.52 -10.95 -2.42
CA ASN A 760 10.85 -11.11 -1.12
C ASN A 760 9.33 -11.36 -1.24
N ASN A 761 8.75 -11.13 -2.42
CA ASN A 761 7.35 -11.37 -2.73
C ASN A 761 7.13 -12.57 -3.68
N GLY A 762 8.15 -13.43 -3.88
CA GLY A 762 8.00 -14.69 -4.61
C GLY A 762 8.27 -14.62 -6.12
N TYR A 763 8.77 -13.50 -6.63
CA TYR A 763 9.18 -13.32 -8.02
C TYR A 763 10.69 -13.47 -8.15
N GLU A 764 11.13 -14.34 -9.06
CA GLU A 764 12.55 -14.59 -9.31
C GLU A 764 12.93 -14.03 -10.68
N VAL A 765 14.10 -13.39 -10.76
CA VAL A 765 14.63 -12.89 -12.04
C VAL A 765 15.04 -14.07 -12.89
N VAL A 766 14.56 -14.11 -14.14
CA VAL A 766 14.90 -15.13 -15.14
C VAL A 766 15.77 -14.59 -16.26
N ASP A 767 15.66 -13.29 -16.54
CA ASP A 767 16.29 -12.61 -17.67
C ASP A 767 16.54 -11.13 -17.28
N ILE A 768 17.61 -10.52 -17.79
CA ILE A 768 17.99 -9.13 -17.57
C ILE A 768 18.55 -8.51 -18.84
N GLU A 769 18.31 -7.21 -18.99
CA GLU A 769 18.85 -6.44 -20.11
C GLU A 769 19.52 -5.16 -19.63
N THR A 770 20.50 -4.65 -20.36
CA THR A 770 21.12 -3.36 -20.04
C THR A 770 21.50 -2.48 -21.22
N TYR A 771 21.05 -1.23 -21.15
CA TYR A 771 21.21 -0.27 -22.24
C TYR A 771 21.71 1.10 -21.77
N LYS A 772 22.19 1.92 -22.70
CA LYS A 772 22.53 3.33 -22.46
C LYS A 772 21.46 4.27 -23.01
N ASN A 773 21.02 5.23 -22.20
CA ASN A 773 20.21 6.37 -22.64
C ASN A 773 20.71 7.66 -21.95
N GLY A 774 20.94 8.71 -22.74
CA GLY A 774 21.41 10.00 -22.21
C GLY A 774 22.75 9.93 -21.46
N GLY A 775 23.64 9.01 -21.84
CA GLY A 775 24.93 8.78 -21.19
C GLY A 775 24.87 8.05 -19.85
N LYS A 776 23.69 7.59 -19.43
CA LYS A 776 23.47 6.76 -18.24
C LYS A 776 23.08 5.34 -18.62
N ARG A 777 23.43 4.38 -17.77
CA ARG A 777 23.08 2.97 -17.94
C ARG A 777 21.85 2.62 -17.11
N TYR A 778 20.95 1.89 -17.74
CA TYR A 778 19.69 1.41 -17.17
C TYR A 778 19.61 -0.11 -17.31
N TRP A 779 18.67 -0.70 -16.59
CA TRP A 779 18.50 -2.13 -16.46
C TRP A 779 17.03 -2.51 -16.55
N ASP A 780 16.78 -3.58 -17.29
CA ASP A 780 15.48 -4.24 -17.38
C ASP A 780 15.59 -5.66 -16.80
N ALA A 781 14.45 -6.25 -16.43
CA ALA A 781 14.38 -7.63 -15.98
C ALA A 781 13.03 -8.25 -16.32
N VAL A 782 13.05 -9.53 -16.68
CA VAL A 782 11.88 -10.41 -16.69
C VAL A 782 11.91 -11.27 -15.44
N LEU A 783 10.75 -11.38 -14.77
CA LEU A 783 10.61 -12.14 -13.53
C LEU A 783 9.45 -13.13 -13.59
N LYS A 784 9.65 -14.31 -12.99
CA LYS A 784 8.64 -15.37 -12.91
C LYS A 784 8.22 -15.65 -11.46
N GLU A 785 6.94 -15.96 -11.25
CA GLU A 785 6.44 -16.34 -9.93
C GLU A 785 6.81 -17.81 -9.61
N GLY A 786 7.43 -18.05 -8.45
CA GLY A 786 7.54 -19.38 -7.85
C GLY A 786 8.62 -20.34 -8.39
N GLN A 787 9.51 -19.95 -9.31
CA GLN A 787 10.51 -20.87 -9.92
C GLN A 787 11.85 -20.19 -10.22
N PRO A 788 12.93 -20.99 -10.29
CA PRO A 788 13.77 -21.41 -9.17
C PRO A 788 14.41 -20.21 -8.43
N ASP A 789 14.89 -20.41 -7.20
CA ASP A 789 15.61 -19.34 -6.45
C ASP A 789 16.75 -18.78 -7.30
N SER A 790 16.68 -17.49 -7.66
CA SER A 790 17.66 -16.86 -8.53
C SER A 790 18.58 -15.88 -7.79
N LYS A 791 19.76 -15.62 -8.35
CA LYS A 791 20.71 -14.60 -7.85
C LYS A 791 21.17 -13.76 -9.02
N LEU A 792 21.22 -12.46 -8.79
CA LEU A 792 21.65 -11.47 -9.77
C LEU A 792 22.99 -10.85 -9.35
N VAL A 793 23.89 -10.67 -10.32
CA VAL A 793 25.14 -9.90 -10.16
C VAL A 793 25.31 -8.93 -11.32
N SER A 794 26.09 -7.87 -11.09
CA SER A 794 26.51 -6.94 -12.14
C SER A 794 27.86 -6.29 -11.84
N ASP A 795 28.40 -5.62 -12.85
CA ASP A 795 29.66 -4.86 -12.83
C ASP A 795 30.89 -5.70 -12.48
N LEU A 796 30.90 -6.98 -12.88
CA LEU A 796 32.06 -7.85 -12.71
C LEU A 796 33.00 -7.75 -13.91
N LYS A 797 34.32 -7.74 -13.66
CA LYS A 797 35.28 -8.04 -14.72
C LYS A 797 35.17 -9.52 -15.12
N LEU A 798 35.56 -9.86 -16.35
CA LEU A 798 35.45 -11.24 -16.85
C LEU A 798 36.12 -12.28 -15.91
N SER A 799 37.27 -11.97 -15.30
CA SER A 799 37.90 -12.87 -14.34
C SER A 799 37.06 -13.08 -13.08
N GLU A 800 36.44 -12.01 -12.57
CA GLU A 800 35.60 -12.03 -11.37
C GLU A 800 34.28 -12.77 -11.65
N LEU A 801 33.70 -12.60 -12.84
CA LEU A 801 32.55 -13.38 -13.28
C LEU A 801 32.87 -14.87 -13.31
N LYS A 802 34.00 -15.28 -13.90
CA LYS A 802 34.42 -16.69 -13.93
C LYS A 802 34.59 -17.27 -12.52
N ASP A 803 35.21 -16.52 -11.61
CA ASP A 803 35.35 -16.91 -10.20
C ASP A 803 33.97 -17.02 -9.52
N LYS A 804 33.07 -16.08 -9.82
CA LYS A 804 31.70 -16.08 -9.30
C LYS A 804 30.92 -17.30 -9.80
N ILE A 805 30.96 -17.61 -11.09
CA ILE A 805 30.31 -18.80 -11.67
C ILE A 805 30.79 -20.08 -10.97
N ASN A 806 32.11 -20.23 -10.79
CA ASN A 806 32.67 -21.39 -10.10
C ASN A 806 32.21 -21.48 -8.63
N SER A 807 32.12 -20.35 -7.94
CA SER A 807 31.62 -20.28 -6.56
C SER A 807 30.12 -20.62 -6.46
N MET A 808 29.31 -20.13 -7.38
CA MET A 808 27.86 -20.37 -7.42
C MET A 808 27.54 -21.85 -7.72
N LYS A 809 28.31 -22.49 -8.61
CA LYS A 809 28.25 -23.95 -8.88
C LYS A 809 28.39 -24.78 -7.62
N GLY A 810 29.30 -24.42 -6.72
CA GLY A 810 29.48 -25.10 -5.43
C GLY A 810 28.26 -25.03 -4.51
N ASN A 811 27.35 -24.08 -4.75
CA ASN A 811 26.12 -23.89 -3.98
C ASN A 811 24.86 -24.40 -4.70
N GLY A 812 25.03 -25.10 -5.83
CA GLY A 812 23.94 -25.67 -6.62
C GLY A 812 23.24 -24.67 -7.55
N TYR A 813 23.88 -23.55 -7.88
CA TYR A 813 23.39 -22.62 -8.89
C TYR A 813 24.12 -22.82 -10.21
N ILE A 814 23.41 -22.65 -11.32
CA ILE A 814 23.96 -22.49 -12.66
C ILE A 814 23.71 -21.07 -13.15
N VAL A 815 24.57 -20.56 -14.02
CA VAL A 815 24.24 -19.34 -14.77
C VAL A 815 23.29 -19.72 -15.91
N THR A 816 22.23 -18.93 -16.07
CA THR A 816 21.19 -19.13 -17.09
C THR A 816 21.17 -18.01 -18.12
N ASP A 817 21.65 -16.83 -17.73
CA ASP A 817 21.64 -15.63 -18.54
C ASP A 817 22.84 -14.73 -18.14
N ILE A 818 23.44 -14.02 -19.10
CA ILE A 818 24.66 -13.22 -18.98
C ILE A 818 24.57 -11.98 -19.87
N GLU A 819 24.82 -10.82 -19.27
CA GLU A 819 24.90 -9.55 -20.00
C GLU A 819 26.33 -9.02 -20.12
N SER A 820 26.71 -8.52 -21.31
CA SER A 820 28.01 -7.86 -21.52
C SER A 820 27.87 -6.37 -21.90
N TYR A 821 28.61 -5.49 -21.22
CA TYR A 821 28.46 -4.05 -21.49
C TYR A 821 29.66 -3.19 -21.08
N ILE A 822 29.78 -2.00 -21.71
CA ILE A 822 30.80 -1.01 -21.35
C ILE A 822 30.28 0.02 -20.33
N ALA A 823 31.00 0.22 -19.22
CA ALA A 823 30.69 1.21 -18.18
C ALA A 823 31.84 2.21 -17.92
N GLY A 824 31.75 3.39 -18.54
CA GLY A 824 32.76 4.45 -18.42
C GLY A 824 34.17 3.98 -18.81
N ASN A 825 35.18 4.40 -18.04
CA ASN A 825 36.58 4.01 -18.28
C ASN A 825 36.95 2.63 -17.69
N SER A 826 35.98 1.87 -17.17
CA SER A 826 36.24 0.60 -16.46
C SER A 826 36.52 -0.57 -17.41
N GLY A 827 36.36 -0.36 -18.72
CA GLY A 827 36.36 -1.43 -19.72
C GLY A 827 35.03 -2.19 -19.75
N ARG A 828 35.02 -3.34 -20.44
CA ARG A 828 33.86 -4.25 -20.51
C ARG A 828 33.63 -4.95 -19.18
N LEU A 829 32.41 -4.87 -18.68
CA LEU A 829 31.90 -5.50 -17.48
C LEU A 829 30.78 -6.48 -17.84
N TRP A 830 30.36 -7.25 -16.83
CA TRP A 830 29.40 -8.33 -17.00
C TRP A 830 28.34 -8.37 -15.90
N GLY A 831 27.11 -8.66 -16.32
CA GLY A 831 25.98 -9.09 -15.50
C GLY A 831 25.77 -10.60 -15.63
N ALA A 832 25.04 -11.20 -14.69
CA ALA A 832 24.58 -12.58 -14.82
C ALA A 832 23.42 -12.91 -13.88
N VAL A 833 22.50 -13.73 -14.37
CA VAL A 833 21.46 -14.39 -13.58
C VAL A 833 21.86 -15.84 -13.30
N PHE A 834 21.78 -16.22 -12.03
CA PHE A 834 22.05 -17.56 -11.56
C PHE A 834 20.77 -18.20 -11.07
N SER A 835 20.39 -19.35 -11.63
CA SER A 835 19.22 -20.12 -11.24
C SER A 835 19.61 -21.39 -10.47
N LYS A 836 18.87 -21.72 -9.42
CA LYS A 836 19.10 -22.92 -8.61
C LYS A 836 18.42 -24.14 -9.22
N GLU A 837 19.05 -24.71 -10.23
CA GLU A 837 18.51 -25.87 -10.97
C GLU A 837 19.28 -27.16 -10.72
N ASN A 838 18.58 -28.29 -10.83
CA ASN A 838 19.20 -29.61 -10.84
C ASN A 838 19.68 -29.98 -12.25
N LYS A 839 20.46 -29.10 -12.87
CA LYS A 839 21.04 -29.26 -14.20
C LYS A 839 22.52 -28.85 -14.18
N ARG A 840 23.32 -29.39 -15.09
CA ARG A 840 24.68 -28.91 -15.33
C ARG A 840 24.67 -27.78 -16.35
N ASN A 841 25.66 -26.89 -16.29
CA ASN A 841 25.86 -25.88 -17.32
C ASN A 841 27.33 -25.74 -17.75
N LYS A 842 27.54 -25.17 -18.93
CA LYS A 842 28.83 -24.78 -19.50
C LYS A 842 28.77 -23.32 -19.94
N THR A 843 29.93 -22.66 -19.96
CA THR A 843 30.06 -21.26 -20.35
C THR A 843 31.30 -21.09 -21.21
N ALA A 844 31.20 -20.33 -22.29
CA ALA A 844 32.33 -19.94 -23.13
C ALA A 844 32.36 -18.41 -23.24
N PHE A 845 33.56 -17.83 -23.28
CA PHE A 845 33.73 -16.38 -23.26
C PHE A 845 34.76 -15.93 -24.28
N LYS A 846 34.51 -14.79 -24.92
CA LYS A 846 35.47 -14.12 -25.82
C LYS A 846 35.95 -15.03 -26.97
N MET A 847 35.07 -15.83 -27.55
CA MET A 847 35.40 -16.69 -28.69
C MET A 847 35.28 -15.90 -29.99
N THR A 848 36.10 -16.24 -30.99
CA THR A 848 35.80 -15.84 -32.38
C THR A 848 34.56 -16.60 -32.87
N ARG A 849 33.93 -16.11 -33.94
CA ARG A 849 32.74 -16.75 -34.52
C ARG A 849 32.93 -18.25 -34.79
N GLN A 850 34.04 -18.64 -35.43
CA GLN A 850 34.26 -20.04 -35.79
C GLN A 850 34.49 -20.91 -34.55
N GLU A 851 35.28 -20.43 -33.58
CA GLU A 851 35.51 -21.13 -32.32
C GLU A 851 34.20 -21.34 -31.55
N PHE A 852 33.30 -20.35 -31.56
CA PHE A 852 32.00 -20.44 -30.91
C PHE A 852 31.09 -21.47 -31.57
N LEU A 853 31.02 -21.47 -32.91
CA LEU A 853 30.25 -22.47 -33.67
C LEU A 853 30.76 -23.89 -33.43
N ASP A 854 32.08 -24.09 -33.44
CA ASP A 854 32.70 -25.39 -33.15
C ASP A 854 32.41 -25.84 -31.71
N GLN A 855 32.49 -24.91 -30.75
CA GLN A 855 32.18 -25.15 -29.34
C GLN A 855 30.70 -25.49 -29.13
N HIS A 856 29.79 -24.80 -29.83
CA HIS A 856 28.35 -25.06 -29.79
C HIS A 856 28.05 -26.48 -30.30
N GLN A 857 28.57 -26.86 -31.47
CA GLN A 857 28.41 -28.21 -32.02
C GLN A 857 28.93 -29.28 -31.06
N ALA A 858 30.10 -29.06 -30.45
CA ALA A 858 30.66 -29.96 -29.46
C ALA A 858 29.77 -30.07 -28.20
N ASN A 859 29.19 -28.97 -27.72
CA ASN A 859 28.32 -28.99 -26.55
C ASN A 859 26.99 -29.69 -26.82
N VAL A 860 26.36 -29.44 -27.97
CA VAL A 860 25.14 -30.13 -28.41
C VAL A 860 25.39 -31.63 -28.53
N ALA A 861 26.51 -32.05 -29.12
CA ALA A 861 26.90 -33.47 -29.18
C ALA A 861 27.09 -34.13 -27.80
N ASN A 862 27.31 -33.32 -26.75
CA ASN A 862 27.45 -33.77 -25.36
C ASN A 862 26.18 -33.56 -24.52
N GLY A 863 25.03 -33.28 -25.15
CA GLY A 863 23.72 -33.19 -24.48
C GLY A 863 23.45 -31.85 -23.77
N TYR A 864 24.04 -30.77 -24.25
CA TYR A 864 23.76 -29.41 -23.75
C TYR A 864 23.07 -28.57 -24.84
N ALA A 865 22.01 -27.86 -24.47
CA ALA A 865 21.38 -26.81 -25.28
C ALA A 865 22.01 -25.45 -24.99
N LEU A 866 22.13 -24.60 -26.01
CA LEU A 866 22.47 -23.18 -25.83
C LEU A 866 21.23 -22.48 -25.25
N ALA A 867 21.40 -21.82 -24.12
CA ALA A 867 20.31 -21.17 -23.38
C ALA A 867 20.34 -19.65 -23.49
N ASP A 868 21.51 -19.08 -23.74
CA ASP A 868 21.76 -17.65 -23.84
C ASP A 868 23.06 -17.45 -24.67
N VAL A 869 23.07 -16.44 -25.55
CA VAL A 869 24.19 -16.05 -26.40
C VAL A 869 24.39 -14.54 -26.49
N GLU A 870 25.60 -14.12 -26.10
CA GLU A 870 26.01 -12.72 -26.12
C GLU A 870 27.02 -12.43 -27.22
N SER A 871 26.88 -11.29 -27.87
CA SER A 871 27.79 -10.86 -28.92
C SER A 871 28.26 -9.41 -28.76
N TYR A 872 29.55 -9.15 -28.96
CA TYR A 872 30.09 -7.80 -28.78
C TYR A 872 31.40 -7.53 -29.52
N PRO A 873 31.67 -6.27 -29.90
CA PRO A 873 32.98 -5.85 -30.39
C PRO A 873 33.97 -5.68 -29.22
N ALA A 874 35.22 -6.12 -29.39
CA ALA A 874 36.33 -5.68 -28.53
C ALA A 874 37.63 -5.54 -29.34
N GLY A 875 38.02 -4.29 -29.58
CA GLY A 875 39.01 -3.97 -30.62
C GLY A 875 38.48 -4.35 -31.99
N ASN A 876 39.34 -4.85 -32.88
CA ASN A 876 38.97 -5.18 -34.27
C ASN A 876 38.43 -6.63 -34.43
N VAL A 877 37.95 -7.24 -33.34
CA VAL A 877 37.45 -8.61 -33.33
C VAL A 877 36.06 -8.64 -32.70
N PHE A 878 35.11 -9.27 -33.40
CA PHE A 878 33.79 -9.58 -32.87
C PHE A 878 33.87 -10.86 -32.03
N HIS A 879 33.35 -10.80 -30.81
CA HIS A 879 33.44 -11.88 -29.84
C HIS A 879 32.08 -12.42 -29.46
N TRP A 880 32.06 -13.72 -29.17
CA TRP A 880 30.87 -14.46 -28.77
C TRP A 880 31.07 -15.06 -27.39
N THR A 881 30.02 -15.01 -26.59
CA THR A 881 29.90 -15.62 -25.28
C THR A 881 28.60 -16.43 -25.25
N GLY A 882 28.56 -17.49 -24.47
CA GLY A 882 27.35 -18.30 -24.42
C GLY A 882 27.27 -19.18 -23.20
N VAL A 883 26.03 -19.47 -22.83
CA VAL A 883 25.64 -20.33 -21.72
C VAL A 883 24.93 -21.55 -22.28
N TRP A 884 25.43 -22.74 -21.95
CA TRP A 884 24.77 -23.98 -22.31
C TRP A 884 24.26 -24.72 -21.07
N VAL A 885 23.03 -25.18 -21.10
CA VAL A 885 22.38 -25.91 -20.02
C VAL A 885 22.12 -27.35 -20.44
N GLU A 886 22.22 -28.30 -19.50
CA GLU A 886 21.99 -29.72 -19.75
C GLU A 886 20.52 -30.00 -20.14
N GLY A 887 20.35 -30.78 -21.21
CA GLY A 887 19.04 -31.10 -21.78
C GLY A 887 18.74 -30.31 -23.05
N GLY A 888 17.69 -30.72 -23.78
CA GLY A 888 17.30 -30.10 -25.04
C GLY A 888 18.22 -30.44 -26.22
N GLN A 889 17.83 -29.95 -27.40
CA GLN A 889 18.66 -29.94 -28.61
C GLN A 889 18.51 -28.59 -29.29
N THR A 890 19.61 -27.87 -29.45
CA THR A 890 19.62 -26.56 -30.11
C THR A 890 20.42 -26.59 -31.41
N LYS A 891 20.02 -25.76 -32.36
CA LYS A 891 20.84 -25.31 -33.49
C LYS A 891 21.08 -23.81 -33.34
N LEU A 892 22.25 -23.35 -33.76
CA LEU A 892 22.60 -21.94 -33.78
C LEU A 892 22.85 -21.51 -35.23
N GLU A 893 22.16 -20.47 -35.66
CA GLU A 893 22.46 -19.77 -36.91
C GLU A 893 22.87 -18.34 -36.61
N VAL A 894 23.96 -17.87 -37.23
CA VAL A 894 24.49 -16.52 -36.98
C VAL A 894 24.67 -15.76 -38.29
N ASN A 895 24.70 -14.43 -38.21
CA ASN A 895 24.92 -13.52 -39.34
C ASN A 895 23.79 -13.58 -40.39
N LYS A 896 22.56 -13.78 -39.92
CA LYS A 896 21.35 -13.64 -40.73
C LYS A 896 20.93 -12.18 -40.78
N LYS A 897 20.24 -11.75 -41.85
CA LYS A 897 19.59 -10.43 -41.84
C LYS A 897 18.25 -10.57 -41.12
N PRO A 898 17.82 -9.58 -40.30
CA PRO A 898 16.54 -9.66 -39.59
C PRO A 898 15.34 -10.02 -40.49
N LYS A 899 15.27 -9.41 -41.67
CA LYS A 899 14.21 -9.68 -42.67
C LYS A 899 14.15 -11.12 -43.18
N ASP A 900 15.25 -11.88 -43.10
CA ASP A 900 15.30 -13.25 -43.60
C ASP A 900 14.77 -14.24 -42.55
N LEU A 901 14.50 -13.78 -41.31
CA LEU A 901 14.06 -14.62 -40.19
C LEU A 901 12.69 -15.27 -40.44
N PHE A 902 11.70 -14.49 -40.87
CA PHE A 902 10.33 -14.98 -41.11
C PHE A 902 10.29 -16.11 -42.16
N ASP A 903 11.02 -15.97 -43.26
CA ASP A 903 11.09 -16.98 -44.32
C ASP A 903 11.70 -18.30 -43.82
N GLU A 904 12.69 -18.21 -42.92
CA GLU A 904 13.38 -19.39 -42.36
C GLU A 904 12.58 -20.05 -41.23
N MET A 905 11.79 -19.28 -40.47
CA MET A 905 10.94 -19.79 -39.40
C MET A 905 9.98 -20.86 -39.87
N GLU A 906 9.28 -20.67 -40.98
CA GLU A 906 8.33 -21.68 -41.48
C GLU A 906 9.04 -23.00 -41.81
N SER A 907 10.22 -22.92 -42.44
CA SER A 907 11.05 -24.08 -42.76
C SER A 907 11.56 -24.81 -41.50
N MET A 908 11.97 -24.06 -40.47
CA MET A 908 12.44 -24.60 -39.21
C MET A 908 11.30 -25.20 -38.38
N ARG A 909 10.13 -24.55 -38.36
CA ARG A 909 8.92 -25.05 -37.70
C ARG A 909 8.47 -26.38 -38.28
N ASN A 910 8.53 -26.54 -39.60
CA ASN A 910 8.27 -27.81 -40.32
C ASN A 910 9.26 -28.93 -39.93
N GLN A 911 10.46 -28.56 -39.51
CA GLN A 911 11.45 -29.50 -38.97
C GLN A 911 11.33 -29.71 -37.46
N SER A 912 10.24 -29.23 -36.83
CA SER A 912 10.02 -29.25 -35.37
C SER A 912 11.14 -28.54 -34.59
N TYR A 913 11.53 -27.37 -35.08
CA TYR A 913 12.35 -26.41 -34.36
C TYR A 913 11.52 -25.15 -34.06
N ARG A 914 11.87 -24.48 -32.96
CA ARG A 914 11.24 -23.28 -32.41
C ARG A 914 12.35 -22.34 -31.96
N ILE A 915 12.19 -21.03 -32.16
CA ILE A 915 13.11 -20.04 -31.63
C ILE A 915 13.01 -20.07 -30.10
N SER A 916 14.16 -20.11 -29.44
CA SER A 916 14.25 -20.06 -27.97
C SER A 916 14.97 -18.82 -27.44
N ASP A 917 15.80 -18.20 -28.27
CA ASP A 917 16.68 -17.09 -27.91
C ASP A 917 17.21 -16.43 -29.21
N VAL A 918 17.41 -15.13 -29.19
CA VAL A 918 17.83 -14.30 -30.31
C VAL A 918 18.75 -13.17 -29.85
N GLU A 919 19.80 -12.94 -30.63
CA GLU A 919 20.80 -11.92 -30.27
C GLU A 919 21.05 -11.00 -31.48
N TYR A 920 20.79 -9.71 -31.30
CA TYR A 920 20.89 -8.69 -32.34
C TYR A 920 22.20 -7.92 -32.24
N TYR A 921 22.90 -7.82 -33.37
CA TYR A 921 24.16 -7.10 -33.41
C TYR A 921 24.38 -6.37 -34.72
N MET A 922 25.15 -5.29 -34.64
CA MET A 922 25.44 -4.46 -35.80
C MET A 922 26.89 -4.63 -36.25
N LEU A 923 27.06 -4.86 -37.55
CA LEU A 923 28.37 -4.89 -38.18
C LEU A 923 28.94 -3.47 -38.34
N SER A 924 30.27 -3.36 -38.56
CA SER A 924 30.93 -2.05 -38.75
C SER A 924 30.38 -1.23 -39.91
N ASN A 925 29.79 -1.87 -40.93
CA ASN A 925 29.11 -1.22 -42.03
C ASN A 925 27.67 -0.77 -41.71
N GLN A 926 27.30 -0.73 -40.43
CA GLN A 926 25.97 -0.38 -39.92
C GLN A 926 24.84 -1.31 -40.40
N GLU A 927 25.16 -2.53 -40.82
CA GLU A 927 24.13 -3.51 -41.16
C GLU A 927 23.79 -4.39 -39.96
N TRP A 928 22.50 -4.44 -39.61
CA TRP A 928 21.95 -5.34 -38.60
C TRP A 928 22.10 -6.81 -38.99
N ARG A 929 22.42 -7.62 -38.00
CA ARG A 929 22.45 -9.08 -38.06
C ARG A 929 21.79 -9.65 -36.83
N VAL A 930 21.31 -10.89 -36.98
CA VAL A 930 20.73 -11.66 -35.89
C VAL A 930 21.43 -13.01 -35.79
N ALA A 931 21.67 -13.44 -34.57
CA ALA A 931 21.93 -14.82 -34.19
C ALA A 931 20.65 -15.42 -33.62
N VAL A 932 20.31 -16.63 -34.05
CA VAL A 932 19.05 -17.29 -33.71
C VAL A 932 19.37 -18.65 -33.13
N VAL A 933 18.87 -18.90 -31.93
CA VAL A 933 18.91 -20.20 -31.28
C VAL A 933 17.58 -20.91 -31.53
N TRP A 934 17.68 -22.05 -32.21
CA TRP A 934 16.55 -22.91 -32.52
C TRP A 934 16.56 -24.12 -31.59
N GLU A 935 15.56 -24.25 -30.74
CA GLU A 935 15.33 -25.42 -29.91
C GLU A 935 14.44 -26.44 -30.63
N LYS A 936 14.76 -27.73 -30.47
CA LYS A 936 13.90 -28.82 -30.92
C LYS A 936 12.63 -28.88 -30.07
N SER A 937 11.55 -28.25 -30.55
CA SER A 937 10.23 -28.29 -29.92
C SER A 937 9.11 -28.31 -30.97
N THR A 938 7.92 -28.72 -30.55
CA THR A 938 6.66 -28.63 -31.31
C THR A 938 5.68 -27.65 -30.67
N ASP A 939 6.05 -27.03 -29.55
CA ASP A 939 5.21 -26.08 -28.85
C ASP A 939 4.92 -24.88 -29.73
N ASP A 940 3.78 -24.25 -29.53
CA ASP A 940 3.38 -23.09 -30.31
C ASP A 940 4.18 -21.85 -29.86
N GLU A 941 4.65 -21.04 -30.82
CA GLU A 941 5.51 -19.88 -30.58
C GLU A 941 5.05 -18.66 -31.38
N PHE A 942 5.35 -17.47 -30.84
CA PHE A 942 5.25 -16.19 -31.55
C PHE A 942 6.56 -15.41 -31.37
N ILE A 943 6.92 -14.60 -32.36
CA ILE A 943 7.95 -13.56 -32.21
C ILE A 943 7.37 -12.17 -32.47
N THR A 944 8.14 -11.12 -32.16
CA THR A 944 7.70 -9.74 -32.32
C THR A 944 7.27 -9.46 -33.76
N GLY A 945 6.09 -8.85 -33.90
CA GLY A 945 5.52 -8.46 -35.19
C GLY A 945 4.82 -9.59 -35.94
N GLU A 946 4.79 -10.82 -35.42
CA GLU A 946 4.06 -11.94 -36.03
C GLU A 946 2.54 -11.81 -35.82
N VAL A 947 2.10 -11.08 -34.78
CA VAL A 947 0.69 -11.00 -34.36
C VAL A 947 -0.13 -9.98 -35.15
N ALA A 948 0.50 -9.08 -35.91
CA ALA A 948 -0.17 -8.01 -36.67
C ALA A 948 -1.26 -8.52 -37.66
N ASP A 949 -1.30 -9.81 -37.97
CA ASP A 949 -2.31 -10.46 -38.81
C ASP A 949 -3.60 -10.92 -38.08
N LEU A 950 -3.68 -10.83 -36.73
CA LEU A 950 -4.83 -11.34 -35.96
C LEU A 950 -5.96 -10.31 -35.73
N ASP A 951 -5.68 -9.01 -35.80
CA ASP A 951 -6.64 -7.94 -35.44
C ASP A 951 -7.39 -7.33 -36.64
N GLY A 952 -7.07 -7.73 -37.88
CA GLY A 952 -7.83 -7.37 -39.08
C GLY A 952 -7.68 -5.93 -39.58
N ASP A 953 -6.90 -5.09 -38.89
CA ASP A 953 -6.46 -3.77 -39.34
C ASP A 953 -5.09 -3.89 -40.04
N GLY A 954 -5.06 -4.63 -41.14
CA GLY A 954 -3.87 -4.77 -41.98
C GLY A 954 -3.53 -3.46 -42.67
N ASP A 955 -2.74 -2.61 -41.99
CA ASP A 955 -1.89 -1.65 -42.69
C ASP A 955 -0.71 -2.43 -43.28
N ASP A 956 -0.78 -2.57 -44.60
CA ASP A 956 0.13 -3.29 -45.48
C ASP A 956 1.45 -2.51 -45.65
N ASP A 957 2.11 -2.18 -44.53
CA ASP A 957 3.43 -1.55 -44.47
C ASP A 957 4.51 -2.61 -44.74
N GLY A 958 4.48 -3.13 -45.97
CA GLY A 958 5.25 -4.28 -46.45
C GLY A 958 6.59 -4.54 -45.74
N GLY A 959 6.61 -5.61 -44.93
CA GLY A 959 7.81 -6.40 -44.61
C GLY A 959 8.96 -5.68 -43.88
N SER A 960 8.66 -4.73 -43.00
CA SER A 960 9.67 -3.87 -42.39
C SER A 960 9.80 -4.04 -40.86
N LEU A 961 10.79 -4.88 -40.48
CA LEU A 961 11.43 -5.04 -39.15
C LEU A 961 10.71 -5.92 -38.12
N THR A 962 11.39 -7.01 -37.73
CA THR A 962 11.11 -7.91 -36.60
C THR A 962 11.21 -7.22 -35.23
N LEU A 963 11.15 -5.90 -35.15
CA LEU A 963 11.51 -5.12 -33.97
C LEU A 963 10.44 -4.09 -33.70
N HIS A 964 9.99 -4.00 -32.46
CA HIS A 964 8.98 -3.04 -32.03
C HIS A 964 9.61 -1.99 -31.12
N GLU A 965 9.07 -0.78 -31.16
CA GLU A 965 9.29 0.16 -30.06
C GLU A 965 8.64 -0.39 -28.79
N PHE A 966 9.06 0.12 -27.62
CA PHE A 966 8.62 -0.42 -26.33
C PHE A 966 7.10 -0.56 -26.21
N CYS A 967 6.34 0.41 -26.70
CA CYS A 967 4.89 0.45 -26.53
C CYS A 967 4.16 -0.58 -27.40
N ASP A 968 4.60 -0.78 -28.63
CA ASP A 968 4.08 -1.81 -29.52
C ASP A 968 4.44 -3.20 -28.99
N HIS A 969 5.67 -3.36 -28.54
CA HIS A 969 6.16 -4.62 -27.96
C HIS A 969 5.37 -5.02 -26.69
N MET A 970 5.13 -4.06 -25.79
CA MET A 970 4.31 -4.32 -24.60
C MET A 970 2.84 -4.60 -24.95
N SER A 971 2.30 -3.96 -25.99
CA SER A 971 0.93 -4.22 -26.45
C SER A 971 0.79 -5.64 -27.01
N GLU A 972 1.79 -6.09 -27.77
CA GLU A 972 1.87 -7.47 -28.27
C GLU A 972 2.03 -8.49 -27.15
N HIS A 973 2.91 -8.23 -26.17
CA HIS A 973 3.05 -9.08 -24.99
C HIS A 973 1.71 -9.24 -24.23
N GLU A 974 0.96 -8.15 -24.03
CA GLU A 974 -0.33 -8.19 -23.37
C GLU A 974 -1.34 -9.08 -24.11
N LEU A 975 -1.41 -8.93 -25.44
CA LEU A 975 -2.28 -9.75 -26.28
C LEU A 975 -1.89 -11.24 -26.17
N LEU A 976 -0.61 -11.56 -26.30
CA LEU A 976 -0.11 -12.93 -26.23
C LEU A 976 -0.27 -13.56 -24.84
N SER A 977 0.02 -12.85 -23.76
CA SER A 977 -0.27 -13.31 -22.40
C SER A 977 -1.76 -13.59 -22.20
N SER A 978 -2.65 -12.76 -22.75
CA SER A 978 -4.09 -12.98 -22.68
C SER A 978 -4.54 -14.28 -23.38
N LEU A 979 -3.79 -14.70 -24.39
CA LEU A 979 -3.98 -15.94 -25.12
C LEU A 979 -3.25 -17.12 -24.47
N GLY A 980 -2.52 -16.92 -23.37
CA GLY A 980 -1.77 -17.97 -22.66
C GLY A 980 -0.41 -18.28 -23.28
N TYR A 981 0.33 -17.26 -23.70
CA TYR A 981 1.73 -17.38 -24.09
C TYR A 981 2.62 -16.62 -23.11
N GLU A 982 3.75 -17.20 -22.74
CA GLU A 982 4.78 -16.61 -21.87
C GLU A 982 5.92 -16.09 -22.72
N LEU A 983 6.38 -14.89 -22.39
CA LEU A 983 7.63 -14.34 -22.90
C LEU A 983 8.79 -15.14 -22.29
N ILE A 984 9.49 -15.90 -23.13
CA ILE A 984 10.59 -16.78 -22.72
C ILE A 984 11.97 -16.17 -22.97
N ASP A 985 12.00 -15.09 -23.74
CA ASP A 985 13.19 -14.37 -24.20
C ASP A 985 12.81 -12.92 -24.45
N TRP A 986 13.58 -11.99 -23.89
CA TRP A 986 13.37 -10.56 -24.01
C TRP A 986 14.69 -9.90 -24.38
N GLU A 987 14.80 -9.45 -25.62
CA GLU A 987 16.01 -8.83 -26.14
C GLU A 987 15.80 -7.32 -26.27
N ARG A 988 16.71 -6.55 -25.65
CA ARG A 988 16.73 -5.11 -25.81
C ARG A 988 18.02 -4.65 -26.50
N ILE A 989 17.82 -4.11 -27.69
CA ILE A 989 18.90 -3.74 -28.57
C ILE A 989 19.66 -2.50 -28.05
N ASP A 990 20.85 -2.71 -27.46
CA ASP A 990 21.85 -1.65 -27.17
C ASP A 990 22.89 -1.59 -28.28
N ILE A 991 23.17 -0.39 -28.79
CA ILE A 991 24.09 -0.23 -29.92
C ILE A 991 25.55 -0.12 -29.43
N GLU A 992 26.31 -1.20 -29.52
CA GLU A 992 27.78 -1.15 -29.42
C GLU A 992 28.45 -1.14 -30.82
N TRP A 993 29.10 -0.03 -31.16
CA TRP A 993 29.77 0.16 -32.46
C TRP A 993 31.18 -0.44 -32.49
N PHE A 994 31.61 -0.88 -33.68
CA PHE A 994 33.05 -0.98 -33.99
C PHE A 994 33.63 0.44 -34.10
N ASP A 995 34.70 0.72 -33.37
CA ASP A 995 35.62 1.78 -33.79
C ASP A 995 36.42 1.23 -34.97
N ASP A 996 36.34 1.91 -36.13
CA ASP A 996 37.04 1.58 -37.39
C ASP A 996 38.56 1.31 -37.23
#